data_AF-A0A2G6F8J7-F1
#
_entry.id   AF-A0A2G6F8J7-F1
#
_cell.length_a   1.000
_cell.length_b   1.000
_cell.length_c   1.000
_cell.angle_alpha   90.00
_cell.angle_beta   90.00
_cell.angle_gamma   90.00
#
_symmetry.space_group_name_H-M   'P 1'
#
loop_
_entity.id
_entity.type
_entity.pdbx_description
1 polymer ?
#
loop_
_entity_poly.entity_id
_entity_poly.type
_entity_poly.pdbx_seq_one_letter_code
_entity_poly.pdbx_strand_id
1 'polypeptide(L)'
;MKKLLSVFGASLLGAYVYRKFIKPRLRYQSVDSYLINASEQVEKPTVETKKVVFEKRVIADSEVVSSVPTPIITANCSWGRVFVGLILVSFLGWFLQDSSYWLSSNMFKQDIPFNGTYFPIKKVPIWTALSAAERKMTYDQLPTSKLQNLPTYNPSTFQKGMNWSSGNANARNAYITYSVPFLGSYRLNGKEYNGSHPGMDIKAPKGTPVHAFANGIVTKVKRQNTGYGLHIVIAHPNVPDPKNANKKVTLYSAYAHLSAALVKEGQVVDKGDIIGKVGSSGMATANHLHLQLDSGDAPFFPYWPFSWSEIKKAGIPSYFEAVNRAFGIEKAKRYTNSPIAYHLKYKNYRAKNNTKLALNSAPKKIVKKSAPKTVSPKTVSKPAKKPVEKKKKPQYNLKPVVPNTTHTNTKYVQPSPYSEILFETGAVFLKGNENVVRVSTNDLTQFEHPVNINSTLRSLADISPKVLKKEDFKNGVAEIRVKTDSSSMFRILAEGGFGKVRSKLIKPQVFLDIQRGSKYEDAVEFLKDNNVVRGYEDGTFRPNNPLTRAQAMKLIIESNDMRMMPAENNFKDVPRNKWYTPYVSNALARGIVKGYADRTFRPNKSVTRAEFLKMALKTSDMDWKKYGNEENYNDINDSDWEAPFMKVAKKEGMFEVYDEGYVWPNKPITRAEAAYVLWKIHQKK
;
A
#
# COMPACT_ATOMS: atom_id res chain seq x y z
N MET A 1 -24.50 36.97 19.36
CA MET A 1 -25.40 35.79 19.45
C MET A 1 -25.18 34.72 18.37
N LYS A 2 -25.10 34.99 17.06
CA LYS A 2 -24.81 33.95 16.03
C LYS A 2 -23.34 33.43 16.01
N LYS A 3 -22.68 33.31 17.17
CA LYS A 3 -21.28 32.85 17.28
C LYS A 3 -20.92 32.14 18.61
N LEU A 4 -21.90 31.85 19.46
CA LEU A 4 -21.77 30.95 20.61
C LEU A 4 -22.86 29.88 20.49
N LEU A 5 -22.51 28.65 20.08
CA LEU A 5 -23.21 27.38 20.30
C LEU A 5 -22.57 26.24 19.47
N SER A 6 -21.28 26.02 19.66
CA SER A 6 -20.58 24.78 19.30
C SER A 6 -19.57 24.46 20.40
N VAL A 7 -19.24 23.17 20.58
CA VAL A 7 -18.40 22.65 21.66
C VAL A 7 -18.97 22.88 23.07
N PHE A 8 -19.82 21.96 23.53
CA PHE A 8 -19.55 21.08 24.69
C PHE A 8 -20.72 20.09 24.89
N GLY A 9 -20.41 18.85 25.31
CA GLY A 9 -21.39 17.81 25.67
C GLY A 9 -21.31 16.49 24.90
N ALA A 10 -20.69 16.46 23.72
CA ALA A 10 -20.71 15.28 22.85
C ALA A 10 -19.59 14.23 23.10
N SER A 11 -18.59 14.49 23.95
CA SER A 11 -17.38 13.65 24.06
C SER A 11 -17.57 12.35 24.85
N LEU A 12 -18.15 12.39 26.06
CA LEU A 12 -18.39 11.18 26.86
C LEU A 12 -19.48 10.29 26.26
N LEU A 13 -20.61 10.90 25.85
CA LEU A 13 -21.65 10.19 25.12
C LEU A 13 -21.12 9.71 23.76
N GLY A 14 -20.30 10.51 23.08
CA GLY A 14 -19.63 10.14 21.82
C GLY A 14 -18.64 8.99 21.98
N ALA A 15 -17.89 8.88 23.07
CA ALA A 15 -16.99 7.76 23.34
C ALA A 15 -17.75 6.47 23.70
N TYR A 16 -18.84 6.58 24.45
CA TYR A 16 -19.75 5.47 24.75
C TYR A 16 -20.49 4.98 23.49
N VAL A 17 -21.07 5.90 22.72
CA VAL A 17 -21.70 5.63 21.42
C VAL A 17 -20.66 5.13 20.41
N TYR A 18 -19.42 5.62 20.45
CA TYR A 18 -18.34 5.09 19.62
C TYR A 18 -18.02 3.64 19.97
N ARG A 19 -17.86 3.29 21.25
CA ARG A 19 -17.62 1.89 21.64
C ARG A 19 -18.82 0.97 21.42
N LYS A 20 -20.05 1.44 21.64
CA LYS A 20 -21.28 0.63 21.68
C LYS A 20 -22.08 0.59 20.38
N PHE A 21 -21.98 1.61 19.52
CA PHE A 21 -22.76 1.73 18.28
C PHE A 21 -21.95 2.08 17.03
N ILE A 22 -20.87 2.88 17.12
CA ILE A 22 -20.06 3.26 15.94
C ILE A 22 -18.97 2.21 15.64
N LYS A 23 -18.23 1.69 16.62
CA LYS A 23 -17.22 0.64 16.39
C LYS A 23 -17.82 -0.65 15.78
N PRO A 24 -19.07 -1.05 16.09
CA PRO A 24 -19.79 -2.07 15.32
C PRO A 24 -20.17 -1.67 13.89
N ARG A 25 -20.34 -0.38 13.58
CA ARG A 25 -20.75 0.14 12.25
C ARG A 25 -19.60 0.63 11.37
N LEU A 26 -18.47 1.00 11.95
CA LEU A 26 -17.14 1.12 11.35
C LEU A 26 -16.48 -0.26 11.13
N ARG A 27 -17.29 -1.32 11.11
CA ARG A 27 -17.05 -2.45 10.22
C ARG A 27 -16.94 -1.92 8.78
N TYR A 28 -15.72 -1.55 8.39
CA TYR A 28 -15.22 -1.88 7.05
C TYR A 28 -15.73 -3.27 6.71
N GLN A 29 -16.30 -3.47 5.52
CA GLN A 29 -16.73 -4.80 5.08
C GLN A 29 -15.52 -5.70 4.84
N SER A 30 -14.93 -6.21 5.93
CA SER A 30 -14.17 -7.44 5.91
C SER A 30 -15.14 -8.60 5.69
N VAL A 31 -14.70 -9.67 5.04
CA VAL A 31 -15.52 -10.86 4.83
C VAL A 31 -16.06 -11.39 6.17
N ASP A 32 -15.25 -11.28 7.23
CA ASP A 32 -15.58 -11.65 8.62
C ASP A 32 -16.73 -10.83 9.20
N SER A 33 -16.81 -9.53 8.85
CA SER A 33 -17.86 -8.63 9.29
C SER A 33 -19.21 -8.86 8.60
N TYR A 34 -19.22 -9.61 7.49
CA TYR A 34 -20.41 -10.16 6.83
C TYR A 34 -20.74 -11.59 7.32
N LEU A 35 -19.85 -12.20 8.12
CA LEU A 35 -19.98 -13.59 8.62
C LEU A 35 -20.42 -13.69 10.08
N ILE A 36 -20.23 -12.64 10.88
CA ILE A 36 -20.53 -12.66 12.33
C ILE A 36 -21.58 -11.61 12.68
N ASN A 37 -22.84 -12.05 12.75
CA ASN A 37 -23.90 -11.61 13.69
C ASN A 37 -25.17 -12.38 13.31
N ALA A 38 -25.51 -13.45 14.05
CA ALA A 38 -26.68 -14.29 13.78
C ALA A 38 -27.26 -14.84 15.10
N SER A 39 -27.77 -13.94 15.92
CA SER A 39 -28.55 -14.24 17.12
C SER A 39 -29.49 -13.06 17.42
N GLU A 40 -30.69 -13.36 17.89
CA GLU A 40 -31.80 -12.43 18.18
C GLU A 40 -32.49 -11.81 16.95
N GLN A 41 -33.75 -11.40 17.16
CA GLN A 41 -34.70 -10.86 16.16
C GLN A 41 -35.12 -11.86 15.06
N VAL A 42 -35.83 -12.92 15.49
CA VAL A 42 -36.84 -13.61 14.67
C VAL A 42 -38.13 -13.65 15.48
N GLU A 43 -39.10 -12.82 15.11
CA GLU A 43 -40.49 -13.02 15.50
C GLU A 43 -40.99 -14.34 14.89
N LYS A 44 -41.70 -15.15 15.67
CA LYS A 44 -42.19 -16.45 15.21
C LYS A 44 -43.40 -16.25 14.28
N PRO A 45 -43.38 -16.70 13.02
CA PRO A 45 -44.59 -16.75 12.22
C PRO A 45 -45.54 -17.82 12.76
N THR A 46 -46.80 -17.44 12.97
CA THR A 46 -47.90 -18.35 13.30
C THR A 46 -48.30 -19.19 12.09
N VAL A 47 -48.42 -20.51 12.27
CA VAL A 47 -49.16 -21.41 11.36
C VAL A 47 -49.97 -22.37 12.21
N GLU A 48 -51.24 -22.61 11.85
CA GLU A 48 -52.15 -23.48 12.58
C GLU A 48 -51.89 -24.97 12.34
N THR A 49 -52.13 -25.80 13.36
CA THR A 49 -52.52 -27.21 13.20
C THR A 49 -53.68 -27.52 14.16
N LYS A 50 -54.72 -28.22 13.67
CA LYS A 50 -56.04 -28.31 14.32
C LYS A 50 -56.17 -29.45 15.34
N LYS A 51 -56.97 -29.17 16.38
CA LYS A 51 -57.80 -30.08 17.21
C LYS A 51 -57.18 -31.37 17.78
N VAL A 52 -57.16 -31.44 19.11
CA VAL A 52 -57.94 -32.45 19.87
C VAL A 52 -58.75 -31.70 20.96
N VAL A 53 -59.83 -32.30 21.45
CA VAL A 53 -60.82 -31.72 22.39
C VAL A 53 -60.64 -32.34 23.79
N PHE A 54 -60.87 -31.57 24.88
CA PHE A 54 -61.75 -31.96 26.01
C PHE A 54 -62.12 -30.74 26.89
N GLU A 55 -63.01 -30.94 27.87
CA GLU A 55 -63.95 -29.93 28.38
C GLU A 55 -63.60 -29.29 29.75
N LYS A 56 -64.43 -28.28 30.13
CA LYS A 56 -64.77 -27.81 31.49
C LYS A 56 -63.67 -26.99 32.22
N ARG A 57 -64.01 -26.06 33.13
CA ARG A 57 -65.32 -25.67 33.72
C ARG A 57 -65.39 -24.13 33.91
N VAL A 58 -66.54 -23.64 34.40
CA VAL A 58 -66.86 -22.20 34.59
C VAL A 58 -67.09 -21.92 36.09
N ILE A 59 -67.17 -20.63 36.46
CA ILE A 59 -67.76 -20.01 37.70
C ILE A 59 -66.73 -19.47 38.73
N ALA A 60 -66.47 -18.16 38.62
CA ALA A 60 -66.72 -17.06 39.58
C ALA A 60 -66.18 -17.04 41.05
N ASP A 61 -65.89 -15.80 41.45
CA ASP A 61 -65.99 -15.12 42.76
C ASP A 61 -65.27 -15.62 44.03
N SER A 62 -64.38 -14.78 44.56
CA SER A 62 -64.53 -14.11 45.88
C SER A 62 -63.38 -13.12 46.20
N GLU A 63 -63.65 -12.14 47.06
CA GLU A 63 -62.69 -11.09 47.50
C GLU A 63 -62.04 -11.42 48.85
N VAL A 64 -60.79 -10.98 49.09
CA VAL A 64 -60.26 -10.53 50.41
C VAL A 64 -59.16 -9.45 50.19
N VAL A 65 -59.02 -8.51 51.14
CA VAL A 65 -58.23 -7.26 51.06
C VAL A 65 -56.88 -7.31 51.81
N SER A 66 -55.82 -6.63 51.31
CA SER A 66 -54.82 -5.91 52.15
C SER A 66 -53.84 -4.98 51.38
N SER A 67 -53.77 -3.71 51.81
CA SER A 67 -52.63 -2.75 51.77
C SER A 67 -51.62 -2.68 50.59
N VAL A 68 -51.80 -1.70 49.69
CA VAL A 68 -51.02 -0.41 49.57
C VAL A 68 -49.52 -0.43 50.02
N PRO A 69 -48.53 0.16 49.28
CA PRO A 69 -48.65 1.31 48.36
C PRO A 69 -48.02 1.20 46.96
N THR A 70 -48.34 2.18 46.10
CA THR A 70 -47.67 2.49 44.82
C THR A 70 -46.66 3.65 44.96
N PRO A 71 -45.78 3.83 43.96
CA PRO A 71 -45.36 5.16 43.54
C PRO A 71 -45.76 5.46 42.09
N ILE A 72 -46.17 6.70 41.83
CA ILE A 72 -46.51 7.22 40.49
C ILE A 72 -45.26 7.78 39.80
N ILE A 73 -45.07 7.48 38.51
CA ILE A 73 -44.19 8.26 37.63
C ILE A 73 -44.95 8.60 36.34
N THR A 74 -45.20 9.89 36.10
CA THR A 74 -45.72 10.42 34.85
C THR A 74 -44.58 10.75 33.89
N ALA A 75 -44.75 10.48 32.58
CA ALA A 75 -43.70 10.61 31.58
C ALA A 75 -44.06 11.61 30.46
N ASN A 76 -43.81 12.89 30.69
CA ASN A 76 -43.97 13.93 29.67
C ASN A 76 -42.87 13.84 28.60
N CYS A 77 -43.23 13.46 27.37
CA CYS A 77 -42.29 13.36 26.24
C CYS A 77 -42.29 14.63 25.38
N SER A 78 -41.18 15.37 25.39
CA SER A 78 -41.05 16.63 24.63
C SER A 78 -40.56 16.40 23.19
N TRP A 79 -41.41 16.74 22.22
CA TRP A 79 -41.15 16.65 20.78
C TRP A 79 -39.89 17.39 20.31
N GLY A 80 -39.45 18.44 21.01
CA GLY A 80 -38.23 19.18 20.68
C GLY A 80 -36.96 18.30 20.63
N ARG A 81 -36.92 17.21 21.42
CA ARG A 81 -35.78 16.26 21.41
C ARG A 81 -35.71 15.43 20.11
N VAL A 82 -36.84 15.16 19.46
CA VAL A 82 -36.89 14.40 18.20
C VAL A 82 -36.31 15.23 17.04
N PHE A 83 -36.69 16.51 16.97
CA PHE A 83 -36.27 17.41 15.88
C PHE A 83 -34.76 17.69 15.90
N VAL A 84 -34.18 17.92 17.09
CA VAL A 84 -32.72 18.07 17.28
C VAL A 84 -31.97 16.80 16.87
N GLY A 85 -32.53 15.62 17.12
CA GLY A 85 -31.96 14.33 16.69
C GLY A 85 -31.85 14.20 15.17
N LEU A 86 -32.89 14.60 14.43
CA LEU A 86 -32.89 14.54 12.96
C LEU A 86 -31.84 15.48 12.34
N ILE A 87 -31.70 16.70 12.89
CA ILE A 87 -30.68 17.66 12.45
C ILE A 87 -29.27 17.10 12.73
N LEU A 88 -29.03 16.51 13.91
CA LEU A 88 -27.74 15.90 14.25
C LEU A 88 -27.38 14.69 13.37
N VAL A 89 -28.35 13.82 13.04
CA VAL A 89 -28.13 12.70 12.11
C VAL A 89 -27.77 13.22 10.70
N SER A 90 -28.39 14.30 10.26
CA SER A 90 -28.14 14.92 8.96
C SER A 90 -26.75 15.55 8.90
N PHE A 91 -26.35 16.29 9.95
CA PHE A 91 -25.01 16.87 10.08
C PHE A 91 -23.91 15.80 10.21
N LEU A 92 -24.17 14.71 10.93
CA LEU A 92 -23.22 13.60 11.06
C LEU A 92 -23.07 12.82 9.74
N GLY A 93 -24.15 12.64 8.98
CA GLY A 93 -24.10 12.08 7.62
C GLY A 93 -23.24 12.93 6.69
N TRP A 94 -23.46 14.25 6.70
CA TRP A 94 -22.65 15.22 5.94
C TRP A 94 -21.17 15.16 6.35
N PHE A 95 -20.85 15.21 7.64
CA PHE A 95 -19.48 15.18 8.16
C PHE A 95 -18.74 13.85 7.87
N LEU A 96 -19.44 12.71 7.88
CA LEU A 96 -18.86 11.40 7.52
C LEU A 96 -18.57 11.29 6.02
N GLN A 97 -19.45 11.85 5.19
CA GLN A 97 -19.24 11.92 3.74
C GLN A 97 -18.09 12.88 3.39
N ASP A 98 -18.00 14.02 4.08
CA ASP A 98 -16.92 14.99 3.88
C ASP A 98 -15.57 14.47 4.42
N SER A 99 -15.55 13.75 5.55
CA SER A 99 -14.33 13.10 6.09
C SER A 99 -13.72 12.08 5.12
N SER A 100 -14.56 11.33 4.41
CA SER A 100 -14.11 10.37 3.37
C SER A 100 -13.72 11.08 2.06
N TYR A 101 -14.35 12.21 1.74
CA TYR A 101 -13.87 13.15 0.72
C TYR A 101 -12.51 13.78 1.08
N TRP A 102 -12.25 14.07 2.35
CA TRP A 102 -11.01 14.69 2.82
C TRP A 102 -9.82 13.73 2.79
N LEU A 103 -10.01 12.48 3.23
CA LEU A 103 -9.01 11.41 3.12
C LEU A 103 -8.70 11.08 1.65
N SER A 104 -9.71 10.95 0.80
CA SER A 104 -9.49 10.69 -0.63
C SER A 104 -8.85 11.88 -1.35
N SER A 105 -9.35 13.10 -1.19
CA SER A 105 -8.78 14.29 -1.84
C SER A 105 -7.35 14.62 -1.38
N ASN A 106 -6.97 14.31 -0.14
CA ASN A 106 -5.57 14.47 0.29
C ASN A 106 -4.66 13.33 -0.20
N MET A 107 -5.15 12.09 -0.31
CA MET A 107 -4.35 11.00 -0.91
C MET A 107 -4.20 11.14 -2.44
N PHE A 108 -5.20 11.69 -3.13
CA PHE A 108 -5.18 11.92 -4.58
C PHE A 108 -4.63 13.30 -5.01
N LYS A 109 -4.06 14.10 -4.08
CA LYS A 109 -3.36 15.36 -4.40
C LYS A 109 -2.02 15.16 -5.14
N GLN A 110 -1.51 13.94 -5.22
CA GLN A 110 -0.34 13.61 -6.04
C GLN A 110 -0.79 13.24 -7.45
N ASP A 111 -0.33 13.98 -8.46
CA ASP A 111 -0.53 13.60 -9.86
C ASP A 111 0.36 12.38 -10.18
N ILE A 112 -0.25 11.21 -10.16
CA ILE A 112 0.40 9.94 -10.52
C ILE A 112 0.15 9.72 -12.02
N PRO A 113 1.16 9.88 -12.90
CA PRO A 113 0.96 9.85 -14.33
C PRO A 113 0.78 8.41 -14.83
N PHE A 114 -0.24 8.17 -15.65
CA PHE A 114 -0.40 6.89 -16.35
C PHE A 114 0.49 6.83 -17.59
N ASN A 115 1.61 6.11 -17.50
CA ASN A 115 2.54 5.84 -18.60
C ASN A 115 2.37 4.43 -19.20
N GLY A 116 1.19 3.82 -19.04
CA GLY A 116 0.88 2.44 -19.45
C GLY A 116 0.97 1.42 -18.33
N THR A 117 0.98 0.14 -18.70
CA THR A 117 0.93 -1.00 -17.75
C THR A 117 2.14 -1.93 -17.86
N TYR A 118 2.31 -2.79 -16.86
CA TYR A 118 3.34 -3.82 -16.73
C TYR A 118 2.66 -5.08 -16.21
N PHE A 119 2.96 -6.28 -16.76
CA PHE A 119 2.28 -7.48 -16.28
C PHE A 119 2.90 -7.99 -14.96
N PRO A 120 2.12 -8.28 -13.90
CA PRO A 120 2.67 -8.49 -12.55
C PRO A 120 3.62 -9.66 -12.36
N ILE A 121 3.52 -10.70 -13.19
CA ILE A 121 4.52 -11.78 -13.25
C ILE A 121 5.21 -11.70 -14.61
N LYS A 122 6.52 -11.93 -14.63
CA LYS A 122 7.37 -11.87 -15.85
C LYS A 122 7.77 -13.24 -16.37
N LYS A 123 8.36 -14.07 -15.51
CA LYS A 123 8.77 -15.44 -15.83
C LYS A 123 7.95 -16.45 -15.03
N VAL A 124 7.60 -17.56 -15.67
CA VAL A 124 6.92 -18.74 -15.10
C VAL A 124 7.61 -20.02 -15.58
N PRO A 125 7.44 -21.16 -14.90
CA PRO A 125 8.05 -22.40 -15.34
C PRO A 125 7.56 -22.91 -16.69
N ILE A 126 8.45 -23.64 -17.35
CA ILE A 126 8.12 -24.62 -18.39
C ILE A 126 7.60 -25.87 -17.64
N TRP A 127 6.38 -25.79 -17.10
CA TRP A 127 5.68 -26.83 -16.35
C TRP A 127 5.72 -28.21 -17.01
N THR A 128 5.62 -28.24 -18.34
CA THR A 128 5.72 -29.45 -19.17
C THR A 128 7.11 -30.10 -19.18
N ALA A 129 8.16 -29.36 -18.84
CA ALA A 129 9.55 -29.81 -18.75
C ALA A 129 10.07 -29.90 -17.29
N LEU A 130 9.20 -29.76 -16.29
CA LEU A 130 9.53 -29.99 -14.88
C LEU A 130 9.26 -31.44 -14.47
N SER A 131 10.20 -32.05 -13.78
CA SER A 131 10.05 -33.27 -12.99
C SER A 131 9.13 -33.08 -11.76
N ALA A 132 8.77 -34.18 -11.09
CA ALA A 132 7.98 -34.14 -9.86
C ALA A 132 8.67 -33.42 -8.68
N ALA A 133 10.01 -33.40 -8.66
CA ALA A 133 10.80 -32.68 -7.66
C ALA A 133 10.85 -31.17 -7.96
N GLU A 134 11.17 -30.78 -9.20
CA GLU A 134 11.22 -29.38 -9.62
C GLU A 134 9.87 -28.66 -9.44
N ARG A 135 8.74 -29.37 -9.61
CA ARG A 135 7.38 -28.83 -9.36
C ARG A 135 7.14 -28.41 -7.90
N LYS A 136 7.99 -28.81 -6.94
CA LYS A 136 7.91 -28.43 -5.52
C LYS A 136 8.87 -27.28 -5.14
N MET A 137 9.79 -26.90 -6.02
CA MET A 137 10.79 -25.86 -5.76
C MET A 137 10.19 -24.46 -5.67
N THR A 138 10.86 -23.57 -4.93
CA THR A 138 10.59 -22.12 -4.97
C THR A 138 11.12 -21.47 -6.24
N TYR A 139 10.74 -20.23 -6.52
CA TYR A 139 11.20 -19.49 -7.69
C TYR A 139 12.72 -19.32 -7.72
N ASP A 140 13.32 -18.94 -6.59
CA ASP A 140 14.77 -18.74 -6.46
C ASP A 140 15.56 -20.08 -6.43
N GLN A 141 14.89 -21.24 -6.37
CA GLN A 141 15.49 -22.58 -6.47
C GLN A 141 15.42 -23.21 -7.88
N LEU A 142 14.53 -22.72 -8.75
CA LEU A 142 14.36 -23.30 -10.09
C LEU A 142 15.47 -22.84 -11.04
N PRO A 143 16.13 -23.77 -11.78
CA PRO A 143 17.03 -23.39 -12.86
C PRO A 143 16.28 -22.50 -13.86
N THR A 144 16.84 -21.33 -14.22
CA THR A 144 16.13 -20.40 -15.11
C THR A 144 16.01 -20.94 -16.54
N SER A 145 16.80 -21.94 -16.93
CA SER A 145 16.57 -22.75 -18.14
C SER A 145 15.23 -23.51 -18.14
N LYS A 146 14.63 -23.71 -16.96
CA LYS A 146 13.26 -24.21 -16.77
C LYS A 146 12.23 -23.08 -16.59
N LEU A 147 12.61 -21.81 -16.71
CA LEU A 147 11.72 -20.66 -16.68
C LEU A 147 11.61 -20.02 -18.08
N GLN A 148 10.41 -19.59 -18.44
CA GLN A 148 10.13 -18.83 -19.67
C GLN A 148 9.37 -17.55 -19.35
N ASN A 149 9.34 -16.59 -20.28
CA ASN A 149 8.38 -15.49 -20.21
C ASN A 149 6.94 -16.03 -20.18
N LEU A 150 5.97 -15.25 -19.69
CA LEU A 150 4.57 -15.70 -19.68
C LEU A 150 4.10 -16.16 -21.08
N PRO A 151 3.52 -17.38 -21.21
CA PRO A 151 2.90 -17.82 -22.44
C PRO A 151 1.78 -16.86 -22.90
N THR A 152 1.56 -16.78 -24.21
CA THR A 152 0.46 -16.00 -24.79
C THR A 152 -0.88 -16.43 -24.19
N TYR A 153 -1.59 -15.47 -23.57
CA TYR A 153 -2.93 -15.71 -23.05
C TYR A 153 -3.93 -15.86 -24.21
N ASN A 154 -4.52 -17.05 -24.36
CA ASN A 154 -5.53 -17.32 -25.38
C ASN A 154 -6.58 -18.33 -24.86
N PRO A 155 -7.71 -17.86 -24.31
CA PRO A 155 -8.75 -18.72 -23.72
C PRO A 155 -9.28 -19.83 -24.65
N SER A 156 -9.29 -19.62 -25.97
CA SER A 156 -9.75 -20.65 -26.92
C SER A 156 -8.85 -21.89 -26.97
N THR A 157 -7.60 -21.78 -26.49
CA THR A 157 -6.65 -22.90 -26.41
C THR A 157 -6.67 -23.63 -25.07
N PHE A 158 -7.37 -23.13 -24.06
CA PHE A 158 -7.31 -23.63 -22.68
C PHE A 158 -8.34 -24.75 -22.39
N GLN A 159 -8.72 -25.53 -23.40
CA GLN A 159 -9.87 -26.42 -23.32
C GLN A 159 -9.59 -27.73 -22.57
N LYS A 160 -10.43 -28.03 -21.57
CA LYS A 160 -10.49 -29.34 -20.92
C LYS A 160 -10.88 -30.40 -21.95
N GLY A 161 -10.10 -31.47 -22.04
CA GLY A 161 -10.22 -32.50 -23.09
C GLY A 161 -9.17 -32.39 -24.19
N MET A 162 -8.27 -31.41 -24.16
CA MET A 162 -7.06 -31.42 -25.00
C MET A 162 -6.32 -32.75 -24.82
N ASN A 163 -6.08 -33.46 -25.93
CA ASN A 163 -5.27 -34.67 -25.92
C ASN A 163 -3.84 -34.32 -25.47
N TRP A 164 -3.45 -34.80 -24.29
CA TRP A 164 -2.17 -34.47 -23.68
C TRP A 164 -0.97 -35.01 -24.47
N SER A 165 -1.16 -36.02 -25.31
CA SER A 165 -0.12 -36.60 -26.17
C SER A 165 0.14 -35.76 -27.43
N SER A 166 -0.90 -35.24 -28.09
CA SER A 166 -0.78 -34.47 -29.35
C SER A 166 -0.85 -32.95 -29.18
N GLY A 167 -1.21 -32.43 -28.01
CA GLY A 167 -1.28 -30.99 -27.75
C GLY A 167 0.07 -30.27 -27.81
N ASN A 168 0.09 -29.08 -28.43
CA ASN A 168 1.29 -28.22 -28.48
C ASN A 168 1.81 -27.92 -27.06
N ALA A 169 3.11 -28.13 -26.82
CA ALA A 169 3.74 -27.94 -25.51
C ALA A 169 3.53 -26.53 -24.91
N ASN A 170 3.49 -25.49 -25.76
CA ASN A 170 3.25 -24.11 -25.35
C ASN A 170 1.79 -23.90 -24.91
N ALA A 171 0.83 -24.53 -25.59
CA ALA A 171 -0.58 -24.49 -25.21
C ALA A 171 -0.83 -25.22 -23.88
N ARG A 172 -0.23 -26.41 -23.69
CA ARG A 172 -0.22 -27.12 -22.40
C ARG A 172 0.39 -26.25 -21.29
N ASN A 173 1.50 -25.53 -21.56
CA ASN A 173 2.13 -24.67 -20.57
C ASN A 173 1.31 -23.42 -20.23
N ALA A 174 0.63 -22.83 -21.23
CA ALA A 174 -0.27 -21.70 -21.03
C ALA A 174 -1.48 -22.11 -20.18
N TYR A 175 -2.12 -23.25 -20.48
CA TYR A 175 -3.21 -23.82 -19.68
C TYR A 175 -2.81 -24.09 -18.22
N ILE A 176 -1.61 -24.62 -17.96
CA ILE A 176 -1.12 -24.83 -16.57
C ILE A 176 -0.80 -23.50 -15.88
N THR A 177 -0.39 -22.47 -16.63
CA THR A 177 -0.07 -21.13 -16.10
C THR A 177 -1.32 -20.33 -15.74
N TYR A 178 -2.35 -20.34 -16.60
CA TYR A 178 -3.58 -19.59 -16.40
C TYR A 178 -4.68 -20.51 -15.84
N SER A 179 -4.49 -20.97 -14.60
CA SER A 179 -5.32 -22.02 -13.98
C SER A 179 -6.80 -21.65 -13.86
N VAL A 180 -7.10 -20.36 -13.64
CA VAL A 180 -8.46 -19.83 -13.78
C VAL A 180 -8.39 -18.55 -14.63
N PRO A 181 -9.05 -18.49 -15.80
CA PRO A 181 -9.09 -17.31 -16.64
C PRO A 181 -10.06 -16.26 -16.08
N PHE A 182 -10.11 -15.06 -16.68
CA PHE A 182 -10.97 -13.98 -16.19
C PHE A 182 -12.47 -14.35 -16.20
N LEU A 183 -13.13 -14.23 -15.04
CA LEU A 183 -14.52 -14.69 -14.83
C LEU A 183 -14.71 -16.17 -15.21
N GLY A 184 -13.66 -16.98 -15.05
CA GLY A 184 -13.71 -18.43 -15.20
C GLY A 184 -14.33 -19.14 -14.01
N SER A 185 -14.32 -20.48 -14.09
CA SER A 185 -14.83 -21.39 -13.07
C SER A 185 -13.77 -22.40 -12.62
N TYR A 186 -13.88 -22.88 -11.37
CA TYR A 186 -13.01 -23.91 -10.80
C TYR A 186 -13.21 -25.32 -11.41
N ARG A 187 -14.01 -25.42 -12.47
CA ARG A 187 -14.10 -26.60 -13.35
C ARG A 187 -12.85 -26.79 -14.23
N LEU A 188 -11.91 -25.82 -14.21
CA LEU A 188 -10.62 -25.80 -14.91
C LEU A 188 -10.78 -26.12 -16.41
N ASN A 189 -11.70 -25.41 -17.06
CA ASN A 189 -12.05 -25.62 -18.48
C ASN A 189 -11.64 -24.46 -19.40
N GLY A 190 -10.91 -23.47 -18.86
CA GLY A 190 -10.22 -22.42 -19.61
C GLY A 190 -11.08 -21.37 -20.31
N LYS A 191 -12.41 -21.46 -20.23
CA LYS A 191 -13.32 -20.45 -20.80
C LYS A 191 -13.46 -19.27 -19.84
N GLU A 192 -13.31 -18.06 -20.35
CA GLU A 192 -13.70 -16.83 -19.65
C GLU A 192 -15.24 -16.74 -19.52
N TYR A 193 -15.72 -15.89 -18.62
CA TYR A 193 -17.15 -15.56 -18.41
C TYR A 193 -18.08 -16.77 -18.14
N ASN A 194 -17.56 -17.92 -17.71
CA ASN A 194 -18.34 -19.12 -17.40
C ASN A 194 -18.44 -19.42 -15.90
N GLY A 195 -17.84 -18.58 -15.07
CA GLY A 195 -18.02 -18.53 -13.64
C GLY A 195 -18.10 -17.08 -13.19
N SER A 196 -17.96 -16.84 -11.89
CA SER A 196 -17.98 -15.50 -11.31
C SER A 196 -16.69 -15.12 -10.57
N HIS A 197 -15.58 -15.78 -10.89
CA HIS A 197 -14.28 -15.49 -10.28
C HIS A 197 -13.71 -14.13 -10.73
N PRO A 198 -13.64 -13.11 -9.86
CA PRO A 198 -13.31 -11.74 -10.26
C PRO A 198 -11.79 -11.55 -10.43
N GLY A 199 -11.25 -11.95 -11.58
CA GLY A 199 -9.80 -11.91 -11.82
C GLY A 199 -9.31 -13.21 -12.44
N MET A 200 -8.00 -13.37 -12.50
CA MET A 200 -7.32 -14.56 -13.03
C MET A 200 -6.33 -15.13 -12.03
N ASP A 201 -6.20 -16.46 -12.03
CA ASP A 201 -5.19 -17.17 -11.26
C ASP A 201 -4.00 -17.49 -12.18
N ILE A 202 -2.87 -16.85 -11.90
CA ILE A 202 -1.60 -17.06 -12.60
C ILE A 202 -0.74 -17.95 -11.71
N LYS A 203 -0.69 -19.23 -12.03
CA LYS A 203 0.12 -20.22 -11.32
C LYS A 203 1.61 -19.89 -11.46
N ALA A 204 2.31 -19.87 -10.33
CA ALA A 204 3.74 -19.62 -10.27
C ALA A 204 4.36 -20.22 -8.99
N PRO A 205 5.66 -20.53 -8.96
CA PRO A 205 6.36 -21.02 -7.77
C PRO A 205 6.23 -20.07 -6.57
N LYS A 206 6.31 -20.62 -5.35
CA LYS A 206 6.42 -19.82 -4.13
C LYS A 206 7.66 -18.91 -4.25
N GLY A 207 7.50 -17.63 -3.93
CA GLY A 207 8.59 -16.66 -3.98
C GLY A 207 8.70 -15.86 -5.28
N THR A 208 7.97 -16.21 -6.36
CA THR A 208 8.02 -15.46 -7.63
C THR A 208 7.70 -13.98 -7.43
N PRO A 209 8.54 -13.04 -7.91
CA PRO A 209 8.29 -11.61 -7.78
C PRO A 209 6.97 -11.18 -8.42
N VAL A 210 6.17 -10.44 -7.65
CA VAL A 210 4.90 -9.82 -8.09
C VAL A 210 5.14 -8.31 -8.22
N HIS A 211 4.79 -7.75 -9.37
CA HIS A 211 5.07 -6.36 -9.73
C HIS A 211 3.81 -5.50 -9.83
N ALA A 212 3.94 -4.19 -9.61
CA ALA A 212 2.86 -3.22 -9.78
C ALA A 212 2.37 -3.15 -11.25
N PHE A 213 1.07 -3.33 -11.45
CA PHE A 213 0.40 -3.38 -12.75
C PHE A 213 0.46 -2.05 -13.52
N ALA A 214 0.40 -0.92 -12.80
CA ALA A 214 0.56 0.44 -13.30
C ALA A 214 1.11 1.34 -12.17
N ASN A 215 1.48 2.58 -12.51
CA ASN A 215 1.79 3.60 -11.50
C ASN A 215 0.57 3.80 -10.57
N GLY A 216 0.76 3.92 -9.26
CA GLY A 216 -0.37 4.03 -8.31
C GLY A 216 0.04 4.22 -6.86
N ILE A 217 -0.97 4.32 -5.99
CA ILE A 217 -0.83 4.39 -4.53
C ILE A 217 -1.42 3.13 -3.89
N VAL A 218 -0.65 2.49 -3.00
CA VAL A 218 -1.08 1.30 -2.26
C VAL A 218 -2.16 1.69 -1.25
N THR A 219 -3.38 1.21 -1.46
CA THR A 219 -4.56 1.51 -0.62
C THR A 219 -4.93 0.38 0.34
N LYS A 220 -4.29 -0.79 0.23
CA LYS A 220 -4.44 -1.89 1.19
C LYS A 220 -3.22 -2.80 1.22
N VAL A 221 -2.79 -3.23 2.41
CA VAL A 221 -1.84 -4.32 2.64
C VAL A 221 -2.31 -5.12 3.85
N LYS A 222 -3.05 -6.21 3.62
CA LYS A 222 -3.75 -6.92 4.69
C LYS A 222 -3.55 -8.42 4.60
N ARG A 223 -3.32 -9.07 5.75
CA ARG A 223 -3.40 -10.53 5.89
C ARG A 223 -4.76 -10.92 6.47
N GLN A 224 -5.37 -11.92 5.86
CA GLN A 224 -6.53 -12.66 6.35
C GLN A 224 -6.18 -14.15 6.47
N ASN A 225 -6.90 -14.87 7.33
CA ASN A 225 -6.72 -16.32 7.49
C ASN A 225 -7.44 -17.11 6.39
N THR A 226 -8.46 -16.51 5.77
CA THR A 226 -9.30 -17.08 4.70
C THR A 226 -9.36 -16.11 3.51
N GLY A 227 -10.14 -16.45 2.47
CA GLY A 227 -10.28 -15.63 1.27
C GLY A 227 -8.94 -15.34 0.60
N TYR A 228 -8.71 -14.07 0.26
CA TYR A 228 -7.51 -13.56 -0.41
C TYR A 228 -6.18 -13.73 0.36
N GLY A 229 -6.20 -14.11 1.64
CA GLY A 229 -4.97 -14.31 2.42
C GLY A 229 -4.22 -13.01 2.67
N LEU A 230 -2.89 -13.03 2.49
CA LEU A 230 -2.09 -11.81 2.36
C LEU A 230 -2.30 -11.22 0.97
N HIS A 231 -2.80 -10.00 0.92
CA HIS A 231 -3.10 -9.30 -0.31
C HIS A 231 -2.73 -7.81 -0.26
N ILE A 232 -2.50 -7.25 -1.44
CA ILE A 232 -2.22 -5.83 -1.69
C ILE A 232 -3.32 -5.29 -2.61
N VAL A 233 -3.74 -4.04 -2.39
CA VAL A 233 -4.57 -3.27 -3.33
C VAL A 233 -3.86 -1.96 -3.67
N ILE A 234 -3.88 -1.57 -4.95
CA ILE A 234 -3.26 -0.34 -5.46
C ILE A 234 -4.27 0.43 -6.29
N ALA A 235 -4.52 1.68 -5.91
CA ALA A 235 -5.32 2.61 -6.70
C ALA A 235 -4.46 3.26 -7.79
N HIS A 236 -4.96 3.23 -9.02
CA HIS A 236 -4.37 3.84 -10.20
C HIS A 236 -5.28 4.99 -10.67
N PRO A 237 -5.06 6.24 -10.21
CA PRO A 237 -5.80 7.39 -10.70
C PRO A 237 -5.38 7.75 -12.13
N ASN A 238 -6.16 8.62 -12.79
CA ASN A 238 -5.82 9.20 -14.09
C ASN A 238 -5.54 8.19 -15.22
N VAL A 239 -6.04 6.94 -15.10
CA VAL A 239 -5.89 5.91 -16.13
C VAL A 239 -7.03 5.97 -17.16
N PRO A 240 -6.81 5.56 -18.42
CA PRO A 240 -7.88 5.44 -19.41
C PRO A 240 -8.96 4.46 -18.95
N ASP A 241 -10.24 4.82 -19.11
CA ASP A 241 -11.35 3.92 -18.83
C ASP A 241 -11.26 2.66 -19.74
N PRO A 242 -11.47 1.44 -19.20
CA PRO A 242 -11.44 0.21 -19.99
C PRO A 242 -12.36 0.25 -21.21
N LYS A 243 -13.55 0.86 -21.06
CA LYS A 243 -14.63 0.95 -22.04
C LYS A 243 -14.50 2.20 -22.92
N ASN A 244 -14.04 3.34 -22.38
CA ASN A 244 -13.84 4.59 -23.14
C ASN A 244 -12.44 5.22 -22.94
N ALA A 245 -11.51 4.99 -23.87
CA ALA A 245 -10.11 5.45 -23.74
C ALA A 245 -9.93 6.99 -23.65
N ASN A 246 -10.94 7.80 -23.99
CA ASN A 246 -10.90 9.25 -23.84
C ASN A 246 -11.31 9.72 -22.44
N LYS A 247 -12.01 8.88 -21.67
CA LYS A 247 -12.39 9.14 -20.27
C LYS A 247 -11.25 8.70 -19.34
N LYS A 248 -11.00 9.48 -18.30
CA LYS A 248 -10.10 9.12 -17.19
C LYS A 248 -10.91 8.60 -16.00
N VAL A 249 -10.37 7.60 -15.31
CA VAL A 249 -10.95 6.97 -14.10
C VAL A 249 -9.85 6.59 -13.13
N THR A 250 -10.26 6.20 -11.92
CA THR A 250 -9.42 5.37 -11.02
C THR A 250 -9.79 3.90 -11.23
N LEU A 251 -8.78 3.04 -11.39
CA LEU A 251 -8.92 1.58 -11.30
C LEU A 251 -8.15 1.06 -10.09
N TYR A 252 -8.56 -0.06 -9.53
CA TYR A 252 -7.89 -0.68 -8.38
C TYR A 252 -7.36 -2.05 -8.78
N SER A 253 -6.04 -2.24 -8.79
CA SER A 253 -5.47 -3.57 -8.97
C SER A 253 -5.33 -4.27 -7.62
N ALA A 254 -5.58 -5.58 -7.59
CA ALA A 254 -5.40 -6.40 -6.40
C ALA A 254 -4.58 -7.66 -6.68
N TYR A 255 -3.77 -8.02 -5.69
CA TYR A 255 -2.75 -9.06 -5.75
C TYR A 255 -2.89 -9.90 -4.49
N ALA A 256 -3.34 -11.15 -4.61
CA ALA A 256 -3.72 -11.97 -3.47
C ALA A 256 -2.96 -13.30 -3.38
N HIS A 257 -3.17 -14.01 -2.27
CA HIS A 257 -2.52 -15.27 -1.89
C HIS A 257 -1.00 -15.18 -1.67
N LEU A 258 -0.47 -13.97 -1.54
CA LEU A 258 0.97 -13.69 -1.44
C LEU A 258 1.64 -14.43 -0.27
N SER A 259 2.93 -14.74 -0.43
CA SER A 259 3.79 -15.19 0.69
C SER A 259 4.30 -13.99 1.48
N ALA A 260 4.73 -12.93 0.78
CA ALA A 260 5.19 -11.67 1.34
C ALA A 260 4.64 -10.47 0.56
N ALA A 261 4.46 -9.35 1.26
CA ALA A 261 4.21 -8.03 0.70
C ALA A 261 5.43 -7.16 1.02
N LEU A 262 5.90 -6.38 0.05
CA LEU A 262 7.13 -5.57 0.12
C LEU A 262 6.82 -4.06 0.08
N VAL A 263 5.56 -3.70 0.31
CA VAL A 263 5.02 -2.34 0.31
C VAL A 263 4.07 -2.15 1.49
N LYS A 264 3.79 -0.88 1.84
CA LYS A 264 2.86 -0.48 2.91
C LYS A 264 1.73 0.42 2.40
N GLU A 265 0.64 0.51 3.15
CA GLU A 265 -0.48 1.43 2.82
C GLU A 265 0.02 2.89 2.77
N GLY A 266 -0.49 3.66 1.80
CA GLY A 266 -0.02 5.02 1.49
C GLY A 266 1.23 5.10 0.61
N GLN A 267 1.91 3.99 0.31
CA GLN A 267 3.10 4.00 -0.54
C GLN A 267 2.75 4.21 -2.03
N VAL A 268 3.42 5.16 -2.68
CA VAL A 268 3.41 5.30 -4.15
C VAL A 268 4.37 4.30 -4.77
N VAL A 269 3.96 3.67 -5.87
CA VAL A 269 4.76 2.76 -6.69
C VAL A 269 4.68 3.12 -8.18
N ASP A 270 5.78 2.92 -8.90
CA ASP A 270 5.80 2.94 -10.37
C ASP A 270 5.45 1.55 -10.92
N LYS A 271 4.96 1.50 -12.17
CA LYS A 271 4.73 0.23 -12.87
C LYS A 271 6.02 -0.60 -12.91
N GLY A 272 5.89 -1.89 -12.69
CA GLY A 272 7.04 -2.79 -12.65
C GLY A 272 7.94 -2.65 -11.41
N ASP A 273 7.55 -1.90 -10.38
CA ASP A 273 8.16 -2.05 -9.04
C ASP A 273 7.73 -3.39 -8.44
N ILE A 274 8.61 -4.08 -7.70
CA ILE A 274 8.28 -5.34 -7.03
C ILE A 274 7.52 -5.02 -5.75
N ILE A 275 6.27 -5.48 -5.66
CA ILE A 275 5.35 -5.18 -4.55
C ILE A 275 5.15 -6.37 -3.60
N GLY A 276 5.48 -7.59 -4.03
CA GLY A 276 5.27 -8.79 -3.23
C GLY A 276 5.89 -10.04 -3.83
N LYS A 277 5.63 -11.19 -3.21
CA LYS A 277 6.05 -12.52 -3.69
C LYS A 277 4.87 -13.50 -3.70
N VAL A 278 4.77 -14.32 -4.74
CA VAL A 278 3.76 -15.38 -4.88
C VAL A 278 3.79 -16.36 -3.70
N GLY A 279 2.63 -16.87 -3.32
CA GLY A 279 2.47 -17.88 -2.27
C GLY A 279 1.13 -18.60 -2.38
N SER A 280 0.69 -19.15 -1.24
CA SER A 280 -0.57 -19.87 -1.09
C SER A 280 -1.26 -19.50 0.24
N SER A 281 -1.44 -18.21 0.52
CA SER A 281 -2.09 -17.75 1.76
C SER A 281 -3.61 -17.57 1.61
N GLY A 282 -4.36 -17.68 2.72
CA GLY A 282 -5.82 -17.65 2.69
C GLY A 282 -6.40 -18.96 2.17
N MET A 283 -7.36 -18.90 1.25
CA MET A 283 -8.02 -20.08 0.66
C MET A 283 -7.29 -20.71 -0.54
N ALA A 284 -6.06 -20.28 -0.85
CA ALA A 284 -5.27 -20.83 -1.94
C ALA A 284 -4.79 -22.27 -1.68
N THR A 285 -5.21 -23.21 -2.52
CA THR A 285 -4.82 -24.63 -2.46
C THR A 285 -3.44 -24.93 -3.05
N ALA A 286 -2.87 -24.00 -3.82
CA ALA A 286 -1.55 -24.11 -4.43
C ALA A 286 -0.91 -22.71 -4.65
N ASN A 287 0.38 -22.66 -4.97
CA ASN A 287 1.07 -21.39 -5.23
C ASN A 287 0.60 -20.74 -6.54
N HIS A 288 0.06 -19.52 -6.44
CA HIS A 288 -0.37 -18.70 -7.57
C HIS A 288 -0.50 -17.22 -7.16
N LEU A 289 -0.63 -16.34 -8.14
CA LEU A 289 -1.13 -14.98 -7.96
C LEU A 289 -2.57 -14.92 -8.46
N HIS A 290 -3.52 -14.62 -7.57
CA HIS A 290 -4.80 -14.08 -8.01
C HIS A 290 -4.59 -12.59 -8.36
N LEU A 291 -4.86 -12.23 -9.61
CA LEU A 291 -4.74 -10.87 -10.14
C LEU A 291 -6.11 -10.35 -10.61
N GLN A 292 -6.49 -9.19 -10.08
CA GLN A 292 -7.78 -8.55 -10.28
C GLN A 292 -7.62 -7.05 -10.60
N LEU A 293 -8.57 -6.47 -11.34
CA LEU A 293 -8.56 -5.07 -11.77
C LEU A 293 -9.98 -4.47 -11.73
N ASP A 294 -10.30 -3.79 -10.64
CA ASP A 294 -11.63 -3.27 -10.35
C ASP A 294 -11.83 -1.85 -10.87
N SER A 295 -13.07 -1.56 -11.27
CA SER A 295 -13.56 -0.22 -11.58
C SER A 295 -13.73 0.59 -10.30
N GLY A 296 -13.39 1.89 -10.32
CA GLY A 296 -13.50 2.75 -9.13
C GLY A 296 -14.92 2.97 -8.57
N ASP A 297 -15.98 2.49 -9.25
CA ASP A 297 -17.36 2.44 -8.77
C ASP A 297 -17.72 1.11 -8.08
N ALA A 298 -16.77 0.19 -7.90
CA ALA A 298 -17.00 -1.03 -7.12
C ALA A 298 -17.22 -0.71 -5.62
N PRO A 299 -18.13 -1.42 -4.93
CA PRO A 299 -18.51 -1.12 -3.55
C PRO A 299 -17.39 -1.39 -2.52
N PHE A 300 -16.38 -2.19 -2.88
CA PHE A 300 -15.19 -2.46 -2.07
C PHE A 300 -14.06 -3.06 -2.93
N PHE A 301 -12.82 -2.99 -2.42
CA PHE A 301 -11.60 -3.42 -3.12
C PHE A 301 -10.75 -4.36 -2.23
N PRO A 302 -10.26 -5.52 -2.73
CA PRO A 302 -10.68 -6.13 -3.99
C PRO A 302 -12.19 -6.43 -3.97
N TYR A 303 -12.84 -6.28 -5.11
CA TYR A 303 -14.25 -6.60 -5.25
C TYR A 303 -14.47 -8.11 -5.14
N TRP A 304 -15.45 -8.55 -4.37
CA TRP A 304 -15.84 -9.95 -4.33
C TRP A 304 -17.35 -10.05 -4.58
N PRO A 305 -17.80 -10.87 -5.52
CA PRO A 305 -19.22 -11.07 -5.72
C PRO A 305 -19.78 -11.90 -4.56
N PHE A 306 -21.02 -11.59 -4.19
CA PHE A 306 -21.91 -12.29 -3.24
C PHE A 306 -21.38 -12.55 -1.81
N SER A 307 -22.29 -12.39 -0.86
CA SER A 307 -22.13 -12.76 0.54
C SER A 307 -22.46 -14.24 0.79
N TRP A 308 -21.97 -14.80 1.90
CA TRP A 308 -22.39 -16.11 2.38
C TRP A 308 -23.90 -16.20 2.67
N SER A 309 -24.54 -15.08 2.99
CA SER A 309 -26.00 -14.98 3.11
C SER A 309 -26.71 -15.12 1.76
N GLU A 310 -26.21 -14.46 0.70
CA GLU A 310 -26.72 -14.65 -0.67
C GLU A 310 -26.51 -16.09 -1.17
N ILE A 311 -25.32 -16.69 -0.93
CA ILE A 311 -25.03 -18.10 -1.26
C ILE A 311 -26.05 -19.04 -0.57
N LYS A 312 -26.22 -18.89 0.76
CA LYS A 312 -27.11 -19.75 1.56
C LYS A 312 -28.58 -19.56 1.17
N LYS A 313 -29.03 -18.32 0.94
CA LYS A 313 -30.40 -18.02 0.50
C LYS A 313 -30.69 -18.55 -0.91
N ALA A 314 -29.68 -18.64 -1.78
CA ALA A 314 -29.79 -19.27 -3.10
C ALA A 314 -29.72 -20.81 -3.07
N GLY A 315 -29.63 -21.45 -1.90
CA GLY A 315 -29.52 -22.91 -1.78
C GLY A 315 -28.21 -23.49 -2.34
N ILE A 316 -27.17 -22.67 -2.49
CA ILE A 316 -25.89 -23.09 -3.06
C ILE A 316 -25.00 -23.65 -1.93
N PRO A 317 -24.48 -24.88 -2.03
CA PRO A 317 -23.84 -25.56 -0.90
C PRO A 317 -22.41 -25.07 -0.57
N SER A 318 -21.73 -24.39 -1.50
CA SER A 318 -20.37 -23.89 -1.25
C SER A 318 -19.99 -22.68 -2.10
N TYR A 319 -18.95 -21.97 -1.66
CA TYR A 319 -18.31 -20.90 -2.42
C TYR A 319 -17.86 -21.36 -3.82
N PHE A 320 -17.18 -22.52 -3.90
CA PHE A 320 -16.68 -23.05 -5.17
C PHE A 320 -17.82 -23.37 -6.13
N GLU A 321 -18.96 -23.87 -5.62
CA GLU A 321 -20.13 -24.15 -6.43
C GLU A 321 -20.87 -22.87 -6.87
N ALA A 322 -20.87 -21.81 -6.06
CA ALA A 322 -21.36 -20.50 -6.48
C ALA A 322 -20.57 -19.96 -7.69
N VAL A 323 -19.23 -20.05 -7.63
CA VAL A 323 -18.36 -19.68 -8.76
C VAL A 323 -18.58 -20.60 -9.97
N ASN A 324 -18.72 -21.91 -9.78
CA ASN A 324 -18.98 -22.87 -10.86
C ASN A 324 -20.35 -22.71 -11.54
N ARG A 325 -21.32 -22.08 -10.87
CA ARG A 325 -22.64 -21.72 -11.42
C ARG A 325 -22.69 -20.30 -11.99
N ALA A 326 -21.56 -19.59 -12.05
CA ALA A 326 -21.50 -18.18 -12.42
C ALA A 326 -22.40 -17.27 -11.57
N PHE A 327 -22.67 -17.65 -10.32
CA PHE A 327 -23.55 -16.89 -9.43
C PHE A 327 -23.03 -15.46 -9.25
N GLY A 328 -23.88 -14.45 -9.49
CA GLY A 328 -23.47 -13.04 -9.39
C GLY A 328 -22.55 -12.53 -10.50
N ILE A 329 -22.34 -13.27 -11.60
CA ILE A 329 -21.47 -12.87 -12.73
C ILE A 329 -21.75 -11.46 -13.26
N GLU A 330 -23.01 -11.01 -13.33
CA GLU A 330 -23.34 -9.65 -13.80
C GLU A 330 -22.82 -8.55 -12.87
N LYS A 331 -22.78 -8.78 -11.54
CA LYS A 331 -22.13 -7.85 -10.60
C LYS A 331 -20.61 -7.82 -10.87
N ALA A 332 -20.01 -8.97 -11.13
CA ALA A 332 -18.58 -9.08 -11.41
C ALA A 332 -18.17 -8.47 -12.78
N LYS A 333 -18.97 -8.66 -13.84
CA LYS A 333 -18.81 -7.98 -15.15
C LYS A 333 -18.95 -6.45 -15.08
N ARG A 334 -19.73 -5.95 -14.12
CA ARG A 334 -19.91 -4.50 -13.88
C ARG A 334 -18.66 -3.89 -13.25
N TYR A 335 -18.22 -4.48 -12.14
CA TYR A 335 -17.21 -3.90 -11.25
C TYR A 335 -15.78 -4.36 -11.51
N THR A 336 -15.56 -5.41 -12.29
CA THR A 336 -14.22 -5.98 -12.54
C THR A 336 -13.91 -6.05 -14.03
N ASN A 337 -12.65 -5.84 -14.39
CA ASN A 337 -12.18 -5.73 -15.77
C ASN A 337 -11.06 -6.76 -16.01
N SER A 338 -11.01 -7.36 -17.20
CA SER A 338 -9.96 -8.32 -17.56
C SER A 338 -8.56 -7.67 -17.48
N PRO A 339 -7.70 -8.06 -16.52
CA PRO A 339 -6.39 -7.43 -16.35
C PRO A 339 -5.48 -7.62 -17.57
N ILE A 340 -5.59 -8.77 -18.25
CA ILE A 340 -4.80 -9.08 -19.43
C ILE A 340 -5.29 -8.32 -20.67
N ALA A 341 -6.60 -8.16 -20.87
CA ALA A 341 -7.12 -7.33 -21.96
C ALA A 341 -6.72 -5.85 -21.77
N TYR A 342 -6.82 -5.34 -20.54
CA TYR A 342 -6.37 -3.99 -20.21
C TYR A 342 -4.84 -3.83 -20.38
N HIS A 343 -4.06 -4.83 -19.98
CA HIS A 343 -2.61 -4.84 -20.19
C HIS A 343 -2.26 -4.82 -21.69
N LEU A 344 -2.83 -5.73 -22.49
CA LEU A 344 -2.56 -5.80 -23.93
C LEU A 344 -2.92 -4.50 -24.65
N LYS A 345 -4.01 -3.84 -24.25
CA LYS A 345 -4.48 -2.55 -24.79
C LYS A 345 -3.58 -1.36 -24.41
N TYR A 346 -2.99 -1.34 -23.22
CA TYR A 346 -2.32 -0.16 -22.67
C TYR A 346 -0.84 -0.35 -22.24
N LYS A 347 -0.22 -1.51 -22.48
CA LYS A 347 1.21 -1.77 -22.18
C LYS A 347 2.16 -0.73 -22.80
N ASN A 348 1.87 -0.36 -24.05
CA ASN A 348 2.64 0.59 -24.85
C ASN A 348 2.00 2.00 -24.89
N TYR A 349 1.18 2.36 -23.88
CA TYR A 349 0.49 3.65 -23.86
C TYR A 349 1.47 4.81 -23.87
N ARG A 350 1.37 5.64 -24.91
CA ARG A 350 1.94 6.98 -24.96
C ARG A 350 0.81 7.97 -24.73
N ALA A 351 1.02 8.95 -23.85
CA ALA A 351 0.09 10.06 -23.74
C ALA A 351 0.01 10.79 -25.10
N LYS A 352 -1.21 11.12 -25.55
CA LYS A 352 -1.35 12.10 -26.63
C LYS A 352 -0.89 13.45 -26.06
N ASN A 353 0.07 14.10 -26.72
CA ASN A 353 0.57 15.39 -26.26
C ASN A 353 -0.54 16.45 -26.31
N ASN A 354 -1.04 16.87 -25.15
CA ASN A 354 -1.85 18.08 -25.05
C ASN A 354 -0.94 19.30 -25.22
N THR A 355 -0.70 19.70 -26.47
CA THR A 355 0.07 20.90 -26.83
C THR A 355 -0.69 22.19 -26.51
N LYS A 356 -0.83 22.51 -25.21
CA LYS A 356 -1.12 23.84 -24.66
C LYS A 356 -0.94 23.86 -23.13
N LEU A 357 0.30 24.12 -22.68
CA LEU A 357 0.71 24.81 -21.43
C LEU A 357 2.20 24.55 -21.14
N ALA A 358 3.08 24.98 -22.06
CA ALA A 358 4.54 24.83 -21.95
C ALA A 358 5.32 25.98 -22.61
N LEU A 359 4.82 27.21 -22.52
CA LEU A 359 5.59 28.43 -22.77
C LEU A 359 5.37 29.42 -21.62
N ASN A 360 6.31 29.44 -20.67
CA ASN A 360 6.78 30.64 -19.95
C ASN A 360 7.88 30.28 -18.93
N SER A 361 9.02 29.82 -19.45
CA SER A 361 10.28 29.68 -18.70
C SER A 361 11.48 29.65 -19.65
N ALA A 362 11.52 30.60 -20.60
CA ALA A 362 12.69 30.79 -21.45
C ALA A 362 13.93 31.14 -20.59
N PRO A 363 15.11 30.55 -20.85
CA PRO A 363 16.29 30.78 -20.02
C PRO A 363 16.80 32.22 -20.15
N LYS A 364 17.21 32.82 -19.03
CA LYS A 364 17.89 34.13 -19.00
C LYS A 364 19.16 34.07 -19.85
N LYS A 365 19.15 34.65 -21.05
CA LYS A 365 20.36 34.87 -21.85
C LYS A 365 21.16 36.05 -21.30
N ILE A 366 22.48 35.92 -21.38
CA ILE A 366 23.46 36.90 -20.91
C ILE A 366 23.41 38.16 -21.81
N VAL A 367 23.52 39.34 -21.19
CA VAL A 367 23.51 40.64 -21.86
C VAL A 367 24.84 40.89 -22.58
N LYS A 368 24.79 41.36 -23.83
CA LYS A 368 25.83 42.26 -24.40
C LYS A 368 25.30 43.11 -25.56
N LYS A 369 25.27 44.43 -25.30
CA LYS A 369 25.20 45.63 -26.17
C LYS A 369 24.40 45.62 -27.49
N SER A 370 23.59 46.68 -27.64
CA SER A 370 22.91 47.12 -28.87
C SER A 370 23.66 48.25 -29.59
N ALA A 371 23.56 48.28 -30.92
CA ALA A 371 23.78 49.44 -31.81
C ALA A 371 23.04 49.19 -33.17
N PRO A 372 22.63 50.22 -33.96
CA PRO A 372 21.32 50.11 -34.64
C PRO A 372 21.20 50.56 -36.13
N LYS A 373 20.05 50.20 -36.73
CA LYS A 373 19.28 50.88 -37.84
C LYS A 373 19.89 51.07 -39.25
N THR A 374 19.20 50.50 -40.26
CA THR A 374 18.62 51.12 -41.51
C THR A 374 17.89 49.98 -42.29
N VAL A 375 16.74 50.07 -43.01
CA VAL A 375 16.02 51.11 -43.82
C VAL A 375 16.70 51.33 -45.20
N SER A 376 16.13 51.13 -46.40
CA SER A 376 14.72 50.95 -46.88
C SER A 376 14.66 50.13 -48.21
N PRO A 377 13.48 49.89 -48.88
CA PRO A 377 13.30 48.89 -49.96
C PRO A 377 12.98 49.41 -51.39
N LYS A 378 12.72 48.47 -52.33
CA LYS A 378 12.31 48.57 -53.76
C LYS A 378 13.51 48.59 -54.77
N THR A 379 13.40 48.22 -56.06
CA THR A 379 12.22 48.05 -56.94
C THR A 379 12.32 46.84 -57.91
N VAL A 380 11.19 46.45 -58.48
CA VAL A 380 10.95 45.30 -59.40
C VAL A 380 11.25 45.63 -60.88
N SER A 381 11.67 44.63 -61.66
CA SER A 381 11.39 44.55 -63.11
C SER A 381 11.01 43.13 -63.58
N LYS A 382 10.18 43.06 -64.62
CA LYS A 382 9.59 41.90 -65.35
C LYS A 382 9.56 42.33 -66.86
N PRO A 383 9.04 41.58 -67.87
CA PRO A 383 8.25 40.34 -67.85
C PRO A 383 8.61 39.26 -68.93
N ALA A 384 7.95 38.09 -68.83
CA ALA A 384 7.41 37.34 -69.98
C ALA A 384 6.39 36.28 -69.52
N LYS A 385 5.40 35.94 -70.35
CA LYS A 385 4.35 34.92 -70.12
C LYS A 385 3.64 34.55 -71.44
N LYS A 386 3.23 33.29 -71.63
CA LYS A 386 1.98 32.89 -72.32
C LYS A 386 1.37 31.62 -71.66
N PRO A 387 0.07 31.28 -71.87
CA PRO A 387 -0.70 30.41 -70.96
C PRO A 387 -1.33 29.14 -71.62
N VAL A 388 -1.82 28.21 -70.79
CA VAL A 388 -2.72 27.08 -71.17
C VAL A 388 -3.78 26.85 -70.04
N GLU A 389 -4.83 26.05 -70.30
CA GLU A 389 -6.20 26.20 -69.76
C GLU A 389 -6.72 25.07 -68.81
N LYS A 390 -8.05 25.00 -68.57
CA LYS A 390 -8.75 24.09 -67.62
C LYS A 390 -9.76 23.15 -68.31
N LYS A 391 -10.03 21.95 -67.76
CA LYS A 391 -11.38 21.26 -67.70
C LYS A 391 -11.33 19.89 -66.94
N LYS A 392 -12.46 19.15 -66.88
CA LYS A 392 -12.76 17.83 -66.23
C LYS A 392 -13.82 17.09 -67.08
N LYS A 393 -14.26 15.83 -66.93
CA LYS A 393 -14.20 14.69 -65.94
C LYS A 393 -14.23 13.36 -66.79
N PRO A 394 -14.73 12.13 -66.46
CA PRO A 394 -15.30 11.52 -65.24
C PRO A 394 -14.67 10.13 -64.83
N GLN A 395 -15.53 9.18 -64.46
CA GLN A 395 -15.45 7.74 -64.08
C GLN A 395 -14.85 6.77 -65.13
N TYR A 396 -14.39 5.54 -64.80
CA TYR A 396 -15.20 4.38 -64.31
C TYR A 396 -14.45 3.29 -63.49
N ASN A 397 -15.14 2.17 -63.17
CA ASN A 397 -14.77 1.11 -62.20
C ASN A 397 -14.08 -0.12 -62.83
N LEU A 398 -13.31 -0.92 -62.05
CA LEU A 398 -13.02 -2.34 -62.34
C LEU A 398 -12.78 -3.24 -61.09
N LYS A 399 -13.16 -4.52 -61.25
CA LYS A 399 -12.87 -5.77 -60.48
C LYS A 399 -13.45 -6.95 -61.33
N PRO A 400 -13.11 -8.25 -61.14
CA PRO A 400 -12.30 -8.92 -60.11
C PRO A 400 -11.28 -9.97 -60.70
N VAL A 401 -11.03 -11.08 -59.96
CA VAL A 401 -10.32 -12.34 -60.31
C VAL A 401 -8.82 -12.43 -59.93
N VAL A 402 -8.35 -13.66 -59.63
CA VAL A 402 -7.15 -14.03 -58.84
C VAL A 402 -6.51 -15.30 -59.43
N PRO A 403 -5.18 -15.47 -59.33
CA PRO A 403 -4.63 -16.77 -58.90
C PRO A 403 -3.55 -16.65 -57.80
N ASN A 404 -3.38 -17.74 -57.02
CA ASN A 404 -2.20 -17.97 -56.18
C ASN A 404 -1.02 -18.44 -57.04
N THR A 405 0.24 -18.13 -56.66
CA THR A 405 1.19 -19.12 -56.05
C THR A 405 2.57 -18.54 -55.67
N THR A 406 3.14 -19.12 -54.61
CA THR A 406 4.58 -19.32 -54.27
C THR A 406 5.66 -18.25 -54.56
N HIS A 407 6.11 -17.61 -53.48
CA HIS A 407 7.51 -17.42 -53.05
C HIS A 407 8.66 -17.18 -54.05
N THR A 408 9.38 -16.07 -53.83
CA THR A 408 10.84 -16.10 -53.57
C THR A 408 11.22 -15.00 -52.56
N ASN A 409 12.40 -15.09 -51.94
CA ASN A 409 12.77 -14.27 -50.78
C ASN A 409 13.29 -12.87 -51.15
N THR A 410 12.72 -11.83 -50.53
CA THR A 410 13.51 -10.69 -50.05
C THR A 410 13.36 -10.60 -48.52
N LYS A 411 14.49 -10.50 -47.80
CA LYS A 411 14.51 -10.54 -46.33
C LYS A 411 14.00 -9.21 -45.74
N TYR A 412 12.69 -9.10 -45.54
CA TYR A 412 12.16 -8.14 -44.57
C TYR A 412 12.55 -8.58 -43.16
N VAL A 413 13.64 -8.00 -42.63
CA VAL A 413 14.06 -8.18 -41.24
C VAL A 413 13.02 -7.54 -40.33
N GLN A 414 12.19 -8.38 -39.69
CA GLN A 414 11.20 -7.97 -38.71
C GLN A 414 11.90 -7.56 -37.40
N PRO A 415 11.84 -6.29 -36.95
CA PRO A 415 12.46 -5.89 -35.68
C PRO A 415 11.61 -6.35 -34.50
N SER A 416 12.06 -7.40 -33.79
CA SER A 416 11.39 -7.99 -32.62
C SER A 416 12.42 -8.78 -31.78
N PRO A 417 12.31 -8.82 -30.43
CA PRO A 417 12.47 -7.64 -29.58
C PRO A 417 13.44 -7.87 -28.38
N TYR A 418 13.92 -6.75 -27.80
CA TYR A 418 14.81 -6.62 -26.62
C TYR A 418 16.31 -6.90 -26.83
N SER A 419 17.10 -5.87 -26.52
CA SER A 419 18.55 -5.90 -26.27
C SER A 419 18.92 -4.98 -25.09
N GLU A 420 17.98 -4.74 -24.16
CA GLU A 420 18.14 -3.81 -23.03
C GLU A 420 18.69 -4.50 -21.77
N ILE A 421 19.70 -3.87 -21.14
CA ILE A 421 20.16 -4.21 -19.79
C ILE A 421 19.18 -3.62 -18.76
N LEU A 422 18.56 -4.47 -17.95
CA LEU A 422 17.53 -4.09 -16.99
C LEU A 422 17.99 -4.32 -15.55
N PHE A 423 17.89 -3.26 -14.72
CA PHE A 423 18.17 -3.31 -13.28
C PHE A 423 16.89 -3.54 -12.46
N GLU A 424 16.81 -4.66 -11.75
CA GLU A 424 15.73 -4.96 -10.80
C GLU A 424 15.99 -4.28 -9.43
N THR A 425 15.89 -2.95 -9.37
CA THR A 425 16.06 -2.19 -8.10
C THR A 425 14.78 -2.17 -7.25
N GLY A 426 14.00 -3.26 -7.26
CA GLY A 426 12.65 -3.33 -6.68
C GLY A 426 12.61 -3.51 -5.15
N ALA A 427 13.76 -3.74 -4.50
CA ALA A 427 13.87 -3.81 -3.06
C ALA A 427 13.91 -2.41 -2.42
N VAL A 428 13.41 -2.28 -1.19
CA VAL A 428 13.65 -1.08 -0.37
C VAL A 428 15.08 -1.13 0.16
N PHE A 429 15.90 -0.17 -0.28
CA PHE A 429 17.29 -0.05 0.19
C PHE A 429 17.32 0.48 1.61
N LEU A 430 17.75 -0.35 2.56
CA LEU A 430 18.00 0.10 3.93
C LEU A 430 19.41 0.67 4.07
N LYS A 431 19.52 1.89 4.63
CA LYS A 431 20.79 2.57 4.94
C LYS A 431 21.65 1.68 5.85
N GLY A 432 22.88 1.41 5.43
CA GLY A 432 23.85 0.54 6.12
C GLY A 432 23.68 -0.96 5.88
N ASN A 433 22.61 -1.40 5.21
CA ASN A 433 22.42 -2.79 4.83
C ASN A 433 23.02 -3.06 3.43
N GLU A 434 23.50 -4.27 3.20
CA GLU A 434 23.75 -4.78 1.86
C GLU A 434 22.42 -5.16 1.19
N ASN A 435 22.23 -4.75 -0.06
CA ASN A 435 21.05 -5.04 -0.86
C ASN A 435 21.48 -5.70 -2.18
N VAL A 436 20.79 -6.75 -2.61
CA VAL A 436 21.05 -7.39 -3.91
C VAL A 436 20.22 -6.71 -5.00
N VAL A 437 20.88 -6.28 -6.08
CA VAL A 437 20.24 -5.86 -7.33
C VAL A 437 20.55 -6.89 -8.40
N ARG A 438 19.50 -7.31 -9.13
CA ARG A 438 19.66 -8.17 -10.30
C ARG A 438 19.84 -7.30 -11.55
N VAL A 439 20.91 -7.57 -12.30
CA VAL A 439 21.17 -7.02 -13.64
C VAL A 439 20.78 -8.12 -14.62
N SER A 440 19.85 -7.84 -15.53
CA SER A 440 19.32 -8.84 -16.45
C SER A 440 19.43 -8.40 -17.91
N THR A 441 19.72 -9.35 -18.79
CA THR A 441 19.76 -9.19 -20.25
C THR A 441 19.37 -10.51 -20.91
N ASN A 442 18.81 -10.45 -22.12
CA ASN A 442 18.64 -11.61 -23.00
C ASN A 442 19.76 -11.69 -24.07
N ASP A 443 20.64 -10.69 -24.12
CA ASP A 443 21.77 -10.57 -25.04
C ASP A 443 23.07 -10.52 -24.23
N LEU A 444 23.84 -11.61 -24.29
CA LEU A 444 25.13 -11.75 -23.59
C LEU A 444 26.33 -11.33 -24.46
N THR A 445 26.14 -10.98 -25.73
CA THR A 445 27.24 -10.47 -26.58
C THR A 445 27.76 -9.13 -26.05
N GLN A 446 26.86 -8.34 -25.44
CA GLN A 446 27.13 -7.09 -24.73
C GLN A 446 28.15 -7.21 -23.58
N PHE A 447 28.44 -8.43 -23.11
CA PHE A 447 29.34 -8.72 -21.99
C PHE A 447 30.57 -9.56 -22.41
N GLU A 448 30.86 -9.64 -23.72
CA GLU A 448 32.11 -10.21 -24.25
C GLU A 448 33.33 -9.31 -23.97
N HIS A 449 33.08 -8.06 -23.57
CA HIS A 449 34.06 -7.20 -22.91
C HIS A 449 33.55 -6.85 -21.50
N PRO A 450 34.44 -6.64 -20.51
CA PRO A 450 34.01 -6.38 -19.14
C PRO A 450 33.23 -5.08 -19.01
N VAL A 451 32.10 -5.13 -18.28
CA VAL A 451 31.19 -4.01 -18.06
C VAL A 451 31.37 -3.44 -16.66
N ASN A 452 31.72 -2.17 -16.55
CA ASN A 452 31.91 -1.50 -15.27
C ASN A 452 30.56 -1.16 -14.63
N ILE A 453 30.41 -1.43 -13.33
CA ILE A 453 29.23 -1.15 -12.54
C ILE A 453 29.54 -0.06 -11.50
N ASN A 454 28.91 1.10 -11.70
CA ASN A 454 29.19 2.34 -10.95
C ASN A 454 27.91 2.91 -10.29
N SER A 455 28.08 3.93 -9.43
CA SER A 455 26.98 4.67 -8.80
C SER A 455 26.99 6.15 -9.23
N THR A 456 25.86 6.84 -9.05
CA THR A 456 25.82 8.32 -9.12
C THR A 456 26.18 9.02 -7.80
N LEU A 457 26.41 8.28 -6.71
CA LEU A 457 26.99 8.85 -5.48
C LEU A 457 28.51 9.03 -5.64
N ARG A 458 29.04 10.15 -5.13
CA ARG A 458 30.49 10.43 -5.13
C ARG A 458 31.21 9.73 -3.99
N SER A 459 30.61 9.71 -2.79
CA SER A 459 30.97 8.76 -1.75
C SER A 459 30.46 7.38 -2.18
N LEU A 460 31.33 6.37 -2.08
CA LEU A 460 31.08 5.05 -2.64
C LEU A 460 29.83 4.42 -2.00
N ALA A 461 28.84 4.10 -2.84
CA ALA A 461 28.07 2.89 -2.59
C ALA A 461 29.05 1.72 -2.80
N ASP A 462 29.19 0.85 -1.81
CA ASP A 462 30.01 -0.34 -1.94
C ASP A 462 29.28 -1.32 -2.85
N ILE A 463 29.83 -1.54 -4.04
CA ILE A 463 29.26 -2.33 -5.13
C ILE A 463 30.19 -3.51 -5.36
N SER A 464 29.65 -4.73 -5.34
CA SER A 464 30.42 -5.95 -5.59
C SER A 464 29.62 -6.97 -6.40
N PRO A 465 30.13 -7.46 -7.55
CA PRO A 465 31.36 -7.02 -8.21
C PRO A 465 31.22 -5.63 -8.87
N LYS A 466 32.33 -4.89 -8.97
CA LYS A 466 32.40 -3.60 -9.71
C LYS A 466 32.51 -3.77 -11.23
N VAL A 467 32.72 -5.00 -11.69
CA VAL A 467 32.85 -5.35 -13.11
C VAL A 467 32.07 -6.63 -13.34
N LEU A 468 31.19 -6.65 -14.33
CA LEU A 468 30.48 -7.84 -14.78
C LEU A 468 31.05 -8.34 -16.10
N LYS A 469 31.20 -9.66 -16.22
CA LYS A 469 31.55 -10.38 -17.44
C LYS A 469 30.45 -11.36 -17.81
N LYS A 470 30.55 -11.96 -19.00
CA LYS A 470 29.62 -12.98 -19.51
C LYS A 470 29.40 -14.15 -18.54
N GLU A 471 30.41 -14.50 -17.74
CA GLU A 471 30.38 -15.61 -16.78
C GLU A 471 29.54 -15.32 -15.52
N ASP A 472 29.34 -14.06 -15.16
CA ASP A 472 28.55 -13.65 -13.99
C ASP A 472 27.04 -13.83 -14.22
N PHE A 473 26.60 -13.87 -15.48
CA PHE A 473 25.20 -13.93 -15.88
C PHE A 473 24.64 -15.35 -15.86
N LYS A 474 24.34 -15.84 -14.66
CA LYS A 474 23.64 -17.12 -14.44
C LYS A 474 22.23 -17.07 -15.05
N ASN A 475 22.13 -17.53 -16.30
CA ASN A 475 20.93 -17.53 -17.14
C ASN A 475 20.42 -16.13 -17.54
N GLY A 476 21.34 -15.23 -17.92
CA GLY A 476 20.98 -13.85 -18.29
C GLY A 476 20.60 -12.96 -17.10
N VAL A 477 20.97 -13.37 -15.88
CA VAL A 477 20.87 -12.56 -14.66
C VAL A 477 22.18 -12.64 -13.89
N ALA A 478 22.79 -11.49 -13.63
CA ALA A 478 23.88 -11.33 -12.68
C ALA A 478 23.35 -10.64 -11.40
N GLU A 479 23.96 -10.93 -10.25
CA GLU A 479 23.64 -10.27 -8.98
C GLU A 479 24.79 -9.37 -8.54
N ILE A 480 24.48 -8.10 -8.28
CA ILE A 480 25.41 -7.14 -7.66
C ILE A 480 24.92 -6.83 -6.24
N ARG A 481 25.83 -6.91 -5.28
CA ARG A 481 25.65 -6.48 -3.90
C ARG A 481 25.90 -4.98 -3.83
N VAL A 482 25.03 -4.25 -3.12
CA VAL A 482 25.06 -2.80 -3.03
C VAL A 482 24.76 -2.37 -1.58
N LYS A 483 25.78 -1.86 -0.88
CA LYS A 483 25.67 -1.26 0.45
C LYS A 483 25.86 0.25 0.34
N THR A 484 25.09 1.03 1.10
CA THR A 484 25.30 2.49 1.19
C THR A 484 24.84 3.02 2.55
N ASP A 485 25.67 3.89 3.13
CA ASP A 485 25.36 4.67 4.32
C ASP A 485 24.85 6.09 3.97
N SER A 486 24.62 6.38 2.68
CA SER A 486 24.05 7.65 2.23
C SER A 486 22.54 7.58 2.08
N SER A 487 21.83 8.56 2.65
CA SER A 487 20.39 8.80 2.45
C SER A 487 20.07 9.59 1.16
N SER A 488 21.09 9.89 0.34
CA SER A 488 20.91 10.54 -0.97
C SER A 488 20.40 9.54 -2.02
N MET A 489 19.46 10.00 -2.86
CA MET A 489 18.92 9.19 -3.96
C MET A 489 19.97 8.97 -5.05
N PHE A 490 20.06 7.74 -5.59
CA PHE A 490 21.11 7.37 -6.53
C PHE A 490 20.64 6.45 -7.66
N ARG A 491 21.48 6.27 -8.67
CA ARG A 491 21.31 5.23 -9.70
C ARG A 491 22.58 4.40 -9.78
N ILE A 492 22.39 3.12 -10.07
CA ILE A 492 23.45 2.24 -10.54
C ILE A 492 23.60 2.44 -12.05
N LEU A 493 24.82 2.28 -12.53
CA LEU A 493 25.25 2.57 -13.89
C LEU A 493 25.95 1.32 -14.43
N ALA A 494 25.67 0.91 -15.66
CA ALA A 494 26.45 -0.10 -16.38
C ALA A 494 27.12 0.56 -17.59
N GLU A 495 28.43 0.40 -17.70
CA GLU A 495 29.28 1.09 -18.67
C GLU A 495 30.15 0.08 -19.43
N GLY A 496 29.92 -0.05 -20.74
CA GLY A 496 30.61 -0.99 -21.62
C GLY A 496 30.55 -0.56 -23.09
N GLY A 497 30.79 -1.49 -24.03
CA GLY A 497 30.80 -1.18 -25.47
C GLY A 497 29.48 -0.63 -26.03
N PHE A 498 28.35 -0.93 -25.36
CA PHE A 498 27.01 -0.37 -25.64
C PHE A 498 26.79 1.05 -25.05
N GLY A 499 27.81 1.66 -24.44
CA GLY A 499 27.69 2.94 -23.75
C GLY A 499 27.24 2.80 -22.29
N LYS A 500 26.38 3.73 -21.82
CA LYS A 500 26.06 3.93 -20.39
C LYS A 500 24.56 3.76 -20.09
N VAL A 501 24.18 2.59 -19.57
CA VAL A 501 22.83 2.28 -19.09
C VAL A 501 22.68 2.69 -17.62
N ARG A 502 21.47 3.06 -17.17
CA ARG A 502 21.20 3.54 -15.81
C ARG A 502 19.98 2.87 -15.20
N SER A 503 20.01 2.58 -13.90
CA SER A 503 18.87 2.03 -13.16
C SER A 503 17.72 3.03 -12.96
N LYS A 504 16.57 2.53 -12.47
CA LYS A 504 15.58 3.38 -11.75
C LYS A 504 16.27 4.13 -10.60
N LEU A 505 15.70 5.26 -10.19
CA LEU A 505 16.23 6.07 -9.09
C LEU A 505 15.97 5.37 -7.75
N ILE A 506 17.03 4.83 -7.16
CA ILE A 506 17.05 4.21 -5.84
C ILE A 506 16.88 5.29 -4.78
N LYS A 507 16.03 5.01 -3.78
CA LYS A 507 15.71 5.88 -2.65
C LYS A 507 16.02 5.09 -1.36
N PRO A 508 17.20 5.30 -0.73
CA PRO A 508 17.50 4.74 0.58
C PRO A 508 16.46 5.14 1.62
N GLN A 509 16.26 4.28 2.62
CA GLN A 509 15.41 4.50 3.78
C GLN A 509 16.14 4.05 5.05
N VAL A 510 15.88 4.72 6.17
CA VAL A 510 16.51 4.44 7.47
C VAL A 510 16.01 3.09 8.03
N PHE A 511 14.69 2.87 7.94
CA PHE A 511 13.94 1.65 8.28
C PHE A 511 12.70 1.53 7.36
N LEU A 512 12.18 0.33 7.13
CA LEU A 512 11.12 0.05 6.13
C LEU A 512 9.79 0.79 6.39
N ASP A 513 9.47 1.04 7.65
CA ASP A 513 8.18 1.59 8.08
C ASP A 513 8.21 3.10 8.36
N ILE A 514 9.38 3.71 8.55
CA ILE A 514 9.56 5.17 8.53
C ILE A 514 9.12 5.73 7.16
N GLN A 515 8.48 6.90 7.16
CA GLN A 515 8.06 7.58 5.94
C GLN A 515 9.07 8.66 5.55
N ARG A 516 9.54 8.61 4.30
CA ARG A 516 10.45 9.61 3.75
C ARG A 516 9.77 10.98 3.65
N GLY A 517 10.45 12.02 4.12
CA GLY A 517 9.90 13.37 4.27
C GLY A 517 8.92 13.53 5.43
N SER A 518 8.77 12.53 6.31
CA SER A 518 8.11 12.75 7.60
C SER A 518 9.09 13.40 8.57
N LYS A 519 8.61 14.29 9.44
CA LYS A 519 9.41 14.95 10.49
C LYS A 519 10.12 13.99 11.46
N TYR A 520 9.77 12.71 11.43
CA TYR A 520 10.37 11.66 12.25
C TYR A 520 11.57 10.99 11.55
N GLU A 521 11.83 11.25 10.26
CA GLU A 521 12.93 10.65 9.50
C GLU A 521 14.29 11.07 10.08
N ASP A 522 14.61 12.37 10.06
CA ASP A 522 15.89 12.92 10.55
C ASP A 522 16.19 12.50 12.01
N ALA A 523 15.16 12.46 12.86
CA ALA A 523 15.26 12.10 14.26
C ALA A 523 15.54 10.60 14.50
N VAL A 524 14.93 9.73 13.68
CA VAL A 524 15.19 8.28 13.73
C VAL A 524 16.50 7.93 13.02
N GLU A 525 16.91 8.71 12.01
CA GLU A 525 18.23 8.63 11.41
C GLU A 525 19.32 8.99 12.41
N PHE A 526 19.20 10.13 13.09
CA PHE A 526 20.11 10.56 14.15
C PHE A 526 20.30 9.48 15.23
N LEU A 527 19.22 8.89 15.75
CA LEU A 527 19.33 7.82 16.74
C LEU A 527 19.88 6.50 16.16
N LYS A 528 19.75 6.24 14.86
CA LYS A 528 20.35 5.04 14.23
C LYS A 528 21.87 5.22 14.08
N ASP A 529 22.29 6.37 13.58
CA ASP A 529 23.69 6.71 13.34
C ASP A 529 24.49 6.80 14.65
N ASN A 530 23.87 7.32 15.73
CA ASN A 530 24.43 7.29 17.08
C ASN A 530 24.23 5.93 17.80
N ASN A 531 23.90 4.85 17.07
CA ASN A 531 23.75 3.47 17.56
C ASN A 531 22.67 3.20 18.64
N VAL A 532 21.94 4.22 19.09
CA VAL A 532 20.86 4.17 20.09
C VAL A 532 19.71 3.24 19.64
N VAL A 533 19.34 3.28 18.35
CA VAL A 533 18.28 2.44 17.79
C VAL A 533 18.74 1.60 16.59
N ARG A 534 18.63 0.28 16.72
CA ARG A 534 18.97 -0.69 15.66
C ARG A 534 17.74 -1.19 14.86
N GLY A 535 16.54 -0.76 15.25
CA GLY A 535 15.28 -1.30 14.73
C GLY A 535 15.01 -2.72 15.21
N TYR A 536 14.32 -3.49 14.36
CA TYR A 536 14.03 -4.92 14.51
C TYR A 536 14.64 -5.69 13.31
N GLU A 537 14.80 -7.01 13.46
CA GLU A 537 15.39 -7.91 12.46
C GLU A 537 14.64 -7.91 11.11
N ASP A 538 13.36 -7.56 11.11
CA ASP A 538 12.52 -7.38 9.91
C ASP A 538 12.77 -6.05 9.16
N GLY A 539 13.73 -5.24 9.60
CA GLY A 539 14.04 -3.93 9.03
C GLY A 539 13.12 -2.79 9.46
N THR A 540 12.20 -3.01 10.41
CA THR A 540 11.27 -2.00 10.92
C THR A 540 11.82 -1.22 12.13
N PHE A 541 11.32 0.00 12.34
CA PHE A 541 11.51 0.78 13.55
C PHE A 541 10.33 0.66 14.52
N ARG A 542 9.12 0.42 13.99
CA ARG A 542 7.81 0.39 14.65
C ARG A 542 7.46 1.72 15.31
N PRO A 543 7.34 2.83 14.54
CA PRO A 543 7.27 4.20 15.06
C PRO A 543 6.09 4.45 15.99
N ASN A 544 4.94 3.81 15.73
CA ASN A 544 3.70 4.02 16.47
C ASN A 544 3.56 3.16 17.73
N ASN A 545 4.49 2.21 17.99
CA ASN A 545 4.43 1.42 19.21
C ASN A 545 4.74 2.31 20.43
N PRO A 546 4.00 2.17 21.54
CA PRO A 546 4.31 2.88 22.78
C PRO A 546 5.60 2.35 23.41
N LEU A 547 6.36 3.24 24.05
CA LEU A 547 7.55 2.85 24.82
C LEU A 547 7.18 2.37 26.22
N THR A 548 7.84 1.30 26.69
CA THR A 548 7.86 0.97 28.11
C THR A 548 8.84 1.85 28.87
N ARG A 549 8.66 1.99 30.19
CA ARG A 549 9.58 2.73 31.08
C ARG A 549 11.02 2.24 30.98
N ALA A 550 11.23 0.93 30.85
CA ALA A 550 12.56 0.35 30.61
C ALA A 550 13.19 0.78 29.26
N GLN A 551 12.39 0.79 28.19
CA GLN A 551 12.86 1.21 26.87
C GLN A 551 13.17 2.72 26.83
N ALA A 552 12.37 3.54 27.51
CA ALA A 552 12.63 4.97 27.66
C ALA A 552 13.97 5.25 28.36
N MET A 553 14.29 4.54 29.45
CA MET A 553 15.58 4.67 30.14
C MET A 553 16.76 4.31 29.23
N LYS A 554 16.66 3.24 28.42
CA LYS A 554 17.69 2.90 27.44
C LYS A 554 17.93 4.04 26.44
N LEU A 555 16.86 4.53 25.80
CA LEU A 555 16.95 5.60 24.79
C LEU A 555 17.56 6.90 25.37
N ILE A 556 17.11 7.31 26.55
CA ILE A 556 17.54 8.57 27.19
C ILE A 556 19.02 8.51 27.63
N ILE A 557 19.46 7.37 28.15
CA ILE A 557 20.85 7.15 28.62
C ILE A 557 21.81 7.04 27.44
N GLU A 558 21.45 6.27 26.40
CA GLU A 558 22.31 6.09 25.23
C GLU A 558 22.36 7.33 24.34
N SER A 559 21.26 8.10 24.18
CA SER A 559 21.31 9.30 23.34
C SER A 559 22.25 10.37 23.91
N ASN A 560 22.27 10.53 25.24
CA ASN A 560 23.13 11.47 25.95
C ASN A 560 24.54 10.91 26.25
N ASP A 561 24.93 9.76 25.68
CA ASP A 561 26.18 9.04 25.94
C ASP A 561 26.54 8.93 27.44
N MET A 562 25.52 8.64 28.26
CA MET A 562 25.65 8.73 29.71
C MET A 562 26.42 7.53 30.26
N ARG A 563 27.67 7.76 30.72
CA ARG A 563 28.49 6.76 31.42
C ARG A 563 27.66 5.92 32.40
N MET A 564 27.66 4.62 32.14
CA MET A 564 26.98 3.63 32.98
C MET A 564 27.67 3.51 34.34
N MET A 565 26.87 3.50 35.41
CA MET A 565 27.35 3.40 36.78
C MET A 565 26.68 2.19 37.45
N PRO A 566 27.43 1.27 38.07
CA PRO A 566 26.85 0.22 38.90
C PRO A 566 26.25 0.85 40.16
N ALA A 567 25.03 0.43 40.52
CA ALA A 567 24.36 0.88 41.72
C ALA A 567 23.36 -0.19 42.19
N GLU A 568 23.18 -0.28 43.51
CA GLU A 568 22.22 -1.20 44.11
C GLU A 568 20.79 -0.86 43.71
N ASN A 569 20.20 -1.73 42.87
CA ASN A 569 18.80 -1.65 42.52
C ASN A 569 17.95 -2.29 43.61
N ASN A 570 17.16 -1.48 44.31
CA ASN A 570 16.26 -1.90 45.38
C ASN A 570 14.79 -2.10 44.92
N PHE A 571 14.53 -2.10 43.60
CA PHE A 571 13.20 -2.36 43.05
C PHE A 571 12.92 -3.86 42.91
N LYS A 572 11.82 -4.32 43.54
CA LYS A 572 11.38 -5.72 43.59
C LYS A 572 11.14 -6.35 42.22
N ASP A 573 10.74 -5.55 41.24
CA ASP A 573 10.34 -5.96 39.89
C ASP A 573 11.44 -5.72 38.84
N VAL A 574 12.69 -5.49 39.27
CA VAL A 574 13.88 -5.32 38.41
C VAL A 574 14.95 -6.35 38.82
N PRO A 575 14.87 -7.60 38.33
CA PRO A 575 15.85 -8.63 38.67
C PRO A 575 17.26 -8.29 38.15
N ARG A 576 18.31 -8.72 38.87
CA ARG A 576 19.72 -8.45 38.51
C ARG A 576 20.12 -8.90 37.08
N ASN A 577 19.39 -9.85 36.48
CA ASN A 577 19.70 -10.48 35.19
C ASN A 577 18.83 -10.02 33.99
N LYS A 578 18.23 -8.83 34.01
CA LYS A 578 17.43 -8.29 32.89
C LYS A 578 18.19 -7.22 32.12
N TRP A 579 17.98 -7.17 30.79
CA TRP A 579 18.66 -6.22 29.89
C TRP A 579 18.48 -4.75 30.30
N TYR A 580 17.35 -4.41 30.94
CA TYR A 580 17.05 -3.05 31.38
C TYR A 580 17.69 -2.68 32.73
N THR A 581 18.10 -3.65 33.54
CA THR A 581 18.59 -3.44 34.90
C THR A 581 19.76 -2.46 35.01
N PRO A 582 20.84 -2.51 34.19
CA PRO A 582 21.92 -1.53 34.30
C PRO A 582 21.47 -0.10 33.96
N TYR A 583 20.49 0.06 33.05
CA TYR A 583 19.89 1.37 32.74
C TYR A 583 19.03 1.89 33.90
N VAL A 584 18.28 1.02 34.57
CA VAL A 584 17.48 1.39 35.76
C VAL A 584 18.37 1.71 36.96
N SER A 585 19.46 0.95 37.20
CA SER A 585 20.47 1.26 38.22
C SER A 585 21.13 2.63 37.97
N ASN A 586 21.57 2.91 36.74
CA ASN A 586 22.16 4.21 36.37
C ASN A 586 21.14 5.36 36.56
N ALA A 587 19.88 5.15 36.16
CA ALA A 587 18.81 6.13 36.34
C ALA A 587 18.45 6.38 37.81
N LEU A 588 18.54 5.36 38.67
CA LEU A 588 18.32 5.47 40.12
C LEU A 588 19.49 6.20 40.79
N ALA A 589 20.73 5.82 40.48
CA ALA A 589 21.95 6.44 41.03
C ALA A 589 22.03 7.95 40.78
N ARG A 590 21.54 8.40 39.62
CA ARG A 590 21.51 9.81 39.22
C ARG A 590 20.23 10.55 39.65
N GLY A 591 19.34 9.91 40.41
CA GLY A 591 18.08 10.50 40.88
C GLY A 591 17.06 10.82 39.77
N ILE A 592 17.27 10.32 38.54
CA ILE A 592 16.39 10.51 37.38
C ILE A 592 15.04 9.81 37.64
N VAL A 593 15.08 8.65 38.30
CA VAL A 593 13.90 7.88 38.72
C VAL A 593 13.96 7.52 40.20
N LYS A 594 12.84 7.61 40.91
CA LYS A 594 12.68 7.17 42.31
C LYS A 594 11.86 5.88 42.49
N GLY A 595 11.24 5.39 41.40
CA GLY A 595 10.26 4.30 41.45
C GLY A 595 8.94 4.69 42.11
N TYR A 596 8.21 3.70 42.62
CA TYR A 596 6.92 3.81 43.32
C TYR A 596 7.06 3.36 44.78
N ALA A 597 6.15 3.83 45.66
CA ALA A 597 6.20 3.60 47.11
C ALA A 597 6.13 2.11 47.53
N ASP A 598 5.61 1.24 46.67
CA ASP A 598 5.57 -0.23 46.85
C ASP A 598 6.95 -0.91 46.67
N ARG A 599 7.98 -0.13 46.33
CA ARG A 599 9.33 -0.53 45.89
C ARG A 599 9.35 -1.20 44.51
N THR A 600 8.58 -0.68 43.56
CA THR A 600 8.61 -1.08 42.13
C THR A 600 9.09 0.03 41.19
N PHE A 601 9.62 -0.35 40.02
CA PHE A 601 9.92 0.55 38.90
C PHE A 601 8.89 0.47 37.76
N ARG A 602 8.22 -0.69 37.64
CA ARG A 602 7.24 -1.08 36.62
C ARG A 602 7.84 -1.02 35.20
N PRO A 603 8.92 -1.79 34.90
CA PRO A 603 9.70 -1.66 33.66
C PRO A 603 8.89 -1.87 32.38
N ASN A 604 7.84 -2.69 32.43
CA ASN A 604 6.98 -3.00 31.29
C ASN A 604 5.75 -2.07 31.16
N LYS A 605 5.48 -1.18 32.14
CA LYS A 605 4.42 -0.17 32.02
C LYS A 605 4.81 0.82 30.93
N SER A 606 3.86 1.22 30.09
CA SER A 606 4.05 2.33 29.14
C SER A 606 4.37 3.64 29.87
N VAL A 607 5.24 4.45 29.27
CA VAL A 607 5.61 5.79 29.74
C VAL A 607 4.78 6.87 29.02
N THR A 608 4.35 7.91 29.72
CA THR A 608 3.57 9.01 29.11
C THR A 608 4.45 10.04 28.39
N ARG A 609 3.86 10.88 27.51
CA ARG A 609 4.55 12.04 26.90
C ARG A 609 5.21 12.92 27.98
N ALA A 610 4.48 13.23 29.06
CA ALA A 610 4.98 14.03 30.18
C ALA A 610 6.05 13.32 31.03
N GLU A 611 5.86 12.03 31.37
CA GLU A 611 6.87 11.25 32.09
C GLU A 611 8.18 11.21 31.30
N PHE A 612 8.12 10.93 29.98
CA PHE A 612 9.29 10.84 29.12
C PHE A 612 10.03 12.17 28.99
N LEU A 613 9.32 13.26 28.68
CA LEU A 613 9.93 14.57 28.48
C LEU A 613 10.64 15.08 29.74
N LYS A 614 10.01 14.92 30.91
CA LYS A 614 10.62 15.26 32.21
C LYS A 614 11.90 14.49 32.49
N MET A 615 11.95 13.21 32.10
CA MET A 615 13.16 12.41 32.26
C MET A 615 14.24 12.83 31.26
N ALA A 616 13.90 13.02 29.98
CA ALA A 616 14.83 13.43 28.93
C ALA A 616 15.46 14.83 29.18
N LEU A 617 14.66 15.82 29.57
CA LEU A 617 15.15 17.17 29.87
C LEU A 617 16.05 17.18 31.12
N LYS A 618 15.73 16.40 32.16
CA LYS A 618 16.56 16.29 33.37
C LYS A 618 17.88 15.55 33.18
N THR A 619 18.05 14.83 32.06
CA THR A 619 19.30 14.15 31.68
C THR A 619 20.11 14.89 30.63
N SER A 620 19.59 16.01 30.11
CA SER A 620 20.22 16.80 29.07
C SER A 620 20.77 18.11 29.60
N ASP A 621 21.74 18.66 28.88
CA ASP A 621 22.35 19.97 29.18
C ASP A 621 21.44 21.16 28.81
N MET A 622 20.24 20.91 28.27
CA MET A 622 19.25 21.95 28.00
C MET A 622 18.75 22.55 29.31
N ASP A 623 19.07 23.81 29.56
CA ASP A 623 18.33 24.58 30.57
C ASP A 623 16.86 24.74 30.11
N TRP A 624 15.99 23.95 30.73
CA TRP A 624 14.55 23.97 30.55
C TRP A 624 13.87 25.02 31.45
N LYS A 625 14.57 25.62 32.42
CA LYS A 625 13.96 26.61 33.34
C LYS A 625 13.68 27.94 32.66
N LYS A 626 14.52 28.36 31.71
CA LYS A 626 14.31 29.60 30.91
C LYS A 626 12.95 29.68 30.21
N TYR A 627 12.28 28.55 29.96
CA TYR A 627 10.95 28.51 29.35
C TYR A 627 9.80 28.71 30.35
N GLY A 628 10.06 29.02 31.63
CA GLY A 628 9.02 29.17 32.66
C GLY A 628 7.96 30.23 32.33
N ASN A 629 8.33 31.28 31.60
CA ASN A 629 7.46 32.37 31.17
C ASN A 629 6.72 32.10 29.84
N GLU A 630 6.96 30.96 29.19
CA GLU A 630 6.22 30.57 27.98
C GLU A 630 4.79 30.16 28.32
N GLU A 631 3.91 30.18 27.33
CA GLU A 631 2.56 29.64 27.46
C GLU A 631 2.57 28.10 27.56
N ASN A 632 1.56 27.55 28.24
CA ASN A 632 1.29 26.12 28.23
C ASN A 632 0.33 25.69 27.12
N TYR A 633 0.13 24.37 26.97
CA TYR A 633 -0.92 23.81 26.11
C TYR A 633 -2.31 23.92 26.79
N ASN A 634 -3.38 23.83 26.00
CA ASN A 634 -4.74 24.08 26.49
C ASN A 634 -5.25 23.02 27.50
N ASP A 635 -4.55 21.89 27.61
CA ASP A 635 -4.81 20.80 28.56
C ASP A 635 -3.75 20.68 29.67
N ILE A 636 -3.05 21.78 29.97
CA ILE A 636 -2.04 21.88 31.05
C ILE A 636 -2.31 23.14 31.87
N ASN A 637 -2.56 22.99 33.18
CA ASN A 637 -2.61 24.12 34.11
C ASN A 637 -1.18 24.45 34.55
N ASP A 638 -0.86 25.73 34.79
CA ASP A 638 0.51 26.12 35.24
C ASP A 638 0.88 25.59 36.64
N SER A 639 -0.10 25.07 37.40
CA SER A 639 0.09 24.33 38.66
C SER A 639 0.46 22.85 38.50
N ASP A 640 0.30 22.27 37.30
CA ASP A 640 0.50 20.85 37.07
C ASP A 640 2.00 20.49 37.05
N TRP A 641 2.38 19.31 37.55
CA TRP A 641 3.81 18.97 37.68
C TRP A 641 4.53 18.88 36.33
N GLU A 642 3.78 18.59 35.25
CA GLU A 642 4.29 18.57 33.88
C GLU A 642 4.42 19.95 33.23
N ALA A 643 3.78 20.99 33.78
CA ALA A 643 3.74 22.35 33.24
C ALA A 643 5.10 22.93 32.81
N PRO A 644 6.15 22.97 33.66
CA PRO A 644 7.44 23.57 33.27
C PRO A 644 8.16 22.78 32.17
N PHE A 645 7.85 21.50 31.97
CA PHE A 645 8.40 20.70 30.88
C PHE A 645 7.58 20.87 29.60
N MET A 646 6.25 20.98 29.71
CA MET A 646 5.35 21.17 28.58
C MET A 646 5.51 22.54 27.90
N LYS A 647 5.84 23.60 28.65
CA LYS A 647 6.27 24.90 28.11
C LYS A 647 7.43 24.76 27.11
N VAL A 648 8.44 23.94 27.42
CA VAL A 648 9.55 23.63 26.49
C VAL A 648 9.03 22.93 25.23
N ALA A 649 8.16 21.92 25.39
CA ALA A 649 7.62 21.17 24.25
C ALA A 649 6.74 22.04 23.33
N LYS A 650 5.97 22.99 23.88
CA LYS A 650 5.20 23.97 23.10
C LYS A 650 6.14 24.86 22.31
N LYS A 651 7.12 25.48 22.97
CA LYS A 651 8.03 26.46 22.33
C LYS A 651 8.96 25.83 21.28
N GLU A 652 9.46 24.62 21.52
CA GLU A 652 10.35 23.91 20.60
C GLU A 652 9.62 23.01 19.59
N GLY A 653 8.29 22.91 19.68
CA GLY A 653 7.46 22.09 18.79
C GLY A 653 7.79 20.60 18.87
N MET A 654 7.96 20.06 20.08
CA MET A 654 8.41 18.67 20.31
C MET A 654 7.31 17.61 20.16
N PHE A 655 6.03 17.99 20.25
CA PHE A 655 4.90 17.07 20.15
C PHE A 655 3.87 17.50 19.09
N GLU A 656 3.06 16.54 18.65
CA GLU A 656 1.83 16.84 17.93
C GLU A 656 0.78 17.42 18.87
N VAL A 657 0.29 18.58 18.46
CA VAL A 657 -0.85 19.28 19.03
C VAL A 657 -2.08 18.92 18.22
N TYR A 658 -3.17 18.58 18.92
CA TYR A 658 -4.47 18.31 18.31
C TYR A 658 -5.48 19.37 18.76
N ASP A 659 -6.63 19.44 18.10
CA ASP A 659 -7.86 20.11 18.56
C ASP A 659 -7.64 21.49 19.21
N GLU A 660 -7.14 22.46 18.42
CA GLU A 660 -6.95 23.87 18.81
C GLU A 660 -5.92 24.16 19.94
N GLY A 661 -5.21 23.16 20.47
CA GLY A 661 -4.07 23.41 21.37
C GLY A 661 -3.68 22.31 22.37
N TYR A 662 -4.18 21.08 22.21
CA TYR A 662 -4.09 20.01 23.21
C TYR A 662 -2.90 19.06 22.94
N VAL A 663 -2.08 18.76 23.96
CA VAL A 663 -0.87 17.90 23.84
C VAL A 663 -1.06 16.48 24.39
N TRP A 664 -2.09 16.26 25.18
CA TRP A 664 -2.43 14.98 25.82
C TRP A 664 -1.25 14.43 26.66
N PRO A 665 -0.85 15.11 27.76
CA PRO A 665 0.37 14.81 28.53
C PRO A 665 0.46 13.35 28.99
N ASN A 666 -0.70 12.78 29.33
CA ASN A 666 -0.85 11.43 29.86
C ASN A 666 -1.04 10.35 28.78
N LYS A 667 -1.02 10.71 27.48
CA LYS A 667 -0.93 9.75 26.37
C LYS A 667 0.39 8.97 26.46
N PRO A 668 0.40 7.63 26.26
CA PRO A 668 1.63 6.87 26.08
C PRO A 668 2.46 7.41 24.91
N ILE A 669 3.74 7.71 25.13
CA ILE A 669 4.61 8.23 24.08
C ILE A 669 4.99 7.12 23.09
N THR A 670 4.96 7.41 21.80
CA THR A 670 5.37 6.46 20.76
C THR A 670 6.89 6.47 20.54
N ARG A 671 7.43 5.43 19.91
CA ARG A 671 8.85 5.35 19.55
C ARG A 671 9.32 6.49 18.65
N ALA A 672 8.48 6.97 17.74
CA ALA A 672 8.80 8.11 16.88
C ALA A 672 8.68 9.47 17.61
N GLU A 673 7.65 9.65 18.45
CA GLU A 673 7.52 10.84 19.31
C GLU A 673 8.75 10.98 20.22
N ALA A 674 9.18 9.89 20.85
CA ALA A 674 10.36 9.86 21.72
C ALA A 674 11.69 10.13 20.97
N ALA A 675 11.86 9.54 19.77
CA ALA A 675 13.04 9.81 18.94
C ALA A 675 13.14 11.31 18.57
N TYR A 676 12.01 11.91 18.23
CA TYR A 676 11.91 13.32 17.87
C TYR A 676 12.13 14.28 19.04
N VAL A 677 11.62 13.95 20.24
CA VAL A 677 11.93 14.68 21.49
C VAL A 677 13.44 14.67 21.76
N LEU A 678 14.08 13.50 21.70
CA LEU A 678 15.53 13.39 21.94
C LEU A 678 16.33 14.17 20.89
N TRP A 679 16.03 13.98 19.60
CA TRP A 679 16.67 14.75 18.52
C TRP A 679 16.50 16.26 18.72
N LYS A 680 15.30 16.75 19.05
CA LYS A 680 15.03 18.17 19.35
C LYS A 680 15.85 18.71 20.51
N ILE A 681 16.10 17.91 21.54
CA ILE A 681 16.97 18.27 22.67
C ILE A 681 18.44 18.33 22.24
N HIS A 682 18.90 17.39 21.42
CA HIS A 682 20.27 17.38 20.88
C HIS A 682 20.55 18.52 19.88
N GLN A 683 19.54 18.98 19.12
CA GLN A 683 19.62 20.18 18.25
C GLN A 683 19.66 21.51 19.02
N LYS A 684 19.80 21.47 20.36
CA LYS A 684 19.80 22.61 21.27
C LYS A 684 20.89 22.53 22.36
N LYS A 685 21.86 21.63 22.18
CA LYS A 685 23.19 21.74 22.79
C LYS A 685 24.04 22.67 21.92
#